data_AF-A0A971XSD9-F1
#
_entry.id   AF-A0A971XSD9-F1
#
_cell.length_a   1.000
_cell.length_b   1.000
_cell.length_c   1.000
_cell.angle_alpha   90.00
_cell.angle_beta   90.00
_cell.angle_gamma   90.00
#
_symmetry.space_group_name_H-M   'P 1'
#
loop_
_entity.id
_entity.type
_entity.pdbx_description
1 polymer ?
#
loop_
_entity_poly.entity_id
_entity_poly.type
_entity_poly.pdbx_seq_one_letter_code
_entity_poly.pdbx_strand_id
1 'polypeptide(L)'
;MPQYLPSDPLFPVQWHLLNTGNTFGSIAGFDINVVRVWPDYTGQGVLVTALEAGMDETHPDLIRNYRQDLAWNLPERQQGSAAATPGDPNHNHGTPVLGLIGATEGNGMGGTGVAWNADLTMHLMDFRVRATPQDISQVQFSAGQIIASQSDIWSNSWGLSDQPFDQTVNTVPMYDMLRALATEGRGGLGTIAVYSAGNEQQRGFDTNYIPTAKQPYAITVGSMAQNGVPAVYSTPGSTVLISAPGSEPRSIVTTDRQGEDGYNPLPGEAGNYTDRDGSFFSGTSAAAPIVSGVVALILEANPGLGYRDVQEILAYSAKRAHFLPQQTDSTVNGAPDWNGAGLIHGHVYGFGAIDALAAVRLAESWHKTSTVQNLLIRESSATDGLNVTVQPGETRTTTLQFDTAARAEYITIKLDLNAPELQHVSAFLVSPSGTESPLLLRPPAIDNNGDPAPLTTHLVDTLGSVRHWGENIAGSWTLRLDNSQDGQPVALNTWSLQAYTPDAPSPGTQIFTDEFATMAMLQPARTLLNPYQGQSINAAAVTKDTFIDLSNGQALIAGVSTALADPGDFLNLYAGDGNDLLRGNARDNILMPGRGNDRVDGGAGIDAVKFVRTFDQYALDTTAADLQVHGLAHGGEGTDTVRNVEILLFTDQVKLANAPDANNPYGVDERIYLERNPDVAAAVAEGSIASGQVHFETWGRHEGRAPTVLFDEARYLAQNPDVAQAVAAAQLNSGYQHYTTYGWSEGRSPSAWFNGEAYLASNADVGAAGIDPLGHYLAFGVHEGRVIQGSLDTIWF
;
A
#
# COMPACT_ATOMS: atom_id res chain seq x y z
N MET A 1 -4.36 6.70 -22.43
CA MET A 1 -4.80 5.65 -21.50
C MET A 1 -6.31 5.42 -21.63
N PRO A 2 -6.75 4.17 -21.79
CA PRO A 2 -8.17 3.83 -21.82
C PRO A 2 -8.85 4.12 -20.47
N GLN A 3 -10.12 4.49 -20.51
CA GLN A 3 -11.00 4.62 -19.34
C GLN A 3 -12.15 3.64 -19.49
N TYR A 4 -12.60 3.05 -18.40
CA TYR A 4 -13.85 2.30 -18.34
C TYR A 4 -14.93 3.16 -17.70
N LEU A 5 -16.03 3.36 -18.43
CA LEU A 5 -17.19 4.09 -17.94
C LEU A 5 -18.34 3.10 -17.77
N PRO A 6 -18.77 2.83 -16.52
CA PRO A 6 -19.93 1.98 -16.25
C PRO A 6 -21.18 2.41 -17.03
N SER A 7 -21.98 1.41 -17.39
CA SER A 7 -23.22 1.63 -18.13
C SER A 7 -24.43 1.91 -17.23
N ASP A 8 -24.26 1.81 -15.91
CA ASP A 8 -25.34 1.88 -14.93
C ASP A 8 -25.98 3.29 -14.86
N PRO A 9 -27.31 3.41 -14.78
CA PRO A 9 -28.03 4.69 -14.94
C PRO A 9 -27.64 5.80 -13.96
N LEU A 10 -27.20 5.45 -12.75
CA LEU A 10 -26.81 6.40 -11.70
C LEU A 10 -25.30 6.70 -11.68
N PHE A 11 -24.46 5.99 -12.45
CA PHE A 11 -23.03 6.29 -12.53
C PHE A 11 -22.72 7.76 -12.88
N PRO A 12 -23.43 8.41 -13.85
CA PRO A 12 -23.19 9.82 -14.17
C PRO A 12 -23.42 10.79 -13.00
N VAL A 13 -24.10 10.34 -11.94
CA VAL A 13 -24.34 11.14 -10.74
C VAL A 13 -23.47 10.76 -9.54
N GLN A 14 -22.71 9.67 -9.60
CA GLN A 14 -21.73 9.22 -8.61
C GLN A 14 -20.41 9.99 -8.73
N TRP A 15 -20.44 11.26 -8.31
CA TRP A 15 -19.28 12.16 -8.38
C TRP A 15 -18.03 11.61 -7.68
N HIS A 16 -18.21 10.77 -6.66
CA HIS A 16 -17.09 10.16 -5.93
C HIS A 16 -16.25 9.23 -6.82
N LEU A 17 -16.84 8.62 -7.86
CA LEU A 17 -16.15 7.75 -8.82
C LEU A 17 -15.59 8.54 -10.01
N LEU A 18 -16.38 9.48 -10.53
CA LEU A 18 -15.97 10.38 -11.61
C LEU A 18 -16.62 11.75 -11.44
N ASN A 19 -15.80 12.75 -11.09
CA ASN A 19 -16.23 14.11 -10.91
C ASN A 19 -15.86 14.93 -12.15
N THR A 20 -16.85 15.23 -12.97
CA THR A 20 -16.67 16.06 -14.17
C THR A 20 -16.88 17.56 -13.94
N GLY A 21 -17.15 17.98 -12.70
CA GLY A 21 -17.45 19.38 -12.38
C GLY A 21 -18.82 19.87 -12.86
N ASN A 22 -19.68 18.98 -13.35
CA ASN A 22 -20.99 19.33 -13.91
C ASN A 22 -22.09 19.56 -12.85
N THR A 23 -21.78 19.37 -11.57
CA THR A 23 -22.67 19.66 -10.44
C THR A 23 -22.32 20.96 -9.74
N PHE A 24 -23.35 21.64 -9.22
CA PHE A 24 -23.16 22.87 -8.45
C PHE A 24 -22.24 22.64 -7.26
N GLY A 25 -21.18 23.46 -7.14
CA GLY A 25 -20.19 23.39 -6.07
C GLY A 25 -19.16 22.28 -6.22
N SER A 26 -19.14 21.57 -7.35
CA SER A 26 -18.16 20.51 -7.64
C SER A 26 -16.98 21.02 -8.45
N ILE A 27 -15.80 20.42 -8.25
CA ILE A 27 -14.60 20.72 -9.03
C ILE A 27 -14.12 19.42 -9.67
N ALA A 28 -13.92 19.43 -10.99
CA ALA A 28 -13.54 18.25 -11.75
C ALA A 28 -12.22 17.62 -11.24
N GLY A 29 -12.17 16.29 -11.20
CA GLY A 29 -11.01 15.53 -10.73
C GLY A 29 -10.86 15.46 -9.20
N PHE A 30 -11.81 15.98 -8.42
CA PHE A 30 -11.95 15.63 -6.99
C PHE A 30 -12.95 14.48 -6.85
N ASP A 31 -12.47 13.33 -7.29
CA ASP A 31 -13.02 11.98 -7.19
C ASP A 31 -11.88 11.06 -6.76
N ILE A 32 -12.14 9.76 -6.65
CA ILE A 32 -11.11 8.77 -6.28
C ILE A 32 -10.23 8.31 -7.46
N ASN A 33 -10.38 8.87 -8.67
CA ASN A 33 -9.59 8.52 -9.86
C ASN A 33 -9.62 7.03 -10.26
N VAL A 34 -10.78 6.37 -10.12
CA VAL A 34 -10.89 4.90 -10.30
C VAL A 34 -11.20 4.44 -11.72
N VAL A 35 -11.74 5.30 -12.59
CA VAL A 35 -12.17 4.91 -13.96
C VAL A 35 -11.03 4.40 -14.87
N ARG A 36 -9.78 4.66 -14.49
CA ARG A 36 -8.57 4.16 -15.17
C ARG A 36 -8.02 2.86 -14.56
N VAL A 37 -8.54 2.44 -13.42
CA VAL A 37 -8.19 1.18 -12.73
C VAL A 37 -9.03 0.03 -13.26
N TRP A 38 -10.31 0.27 -13.53
CA TRP A 38 -11.28 -0.76 -13.92
C TRP A 38 -11.04 -1.54 -15.22
N PRO A 39 -10.27 -1.04 -16.21
CA PRO A 39 -9.79 -1.90 -17.29
C PRO A 39 -8.94 -3.06 -16.77
N ASP A 40 -8.30 -2.89 -15.61
CA ASP A 40 -7.28 -3.77 -15.07
C ASP A 40 -7.71 -4.59 -13.85
N TYR A 41 -8.45 -3.96 -12.92
CA TYR A 41 -8.82 -4.50 -11.61
C TYR A 41 -10.20 -4.00 -11.19
N THR A 42 -10.99 -4.87 -10.57
CA THR A 42 -12.41 -4.63 -10.23
C THR A 42 -12.81 -5.07 -8.81
N GLY A 43 -11.83 -5.49 -8.00
CA GLY A 43 -11.98 -6.09 -6.67
C GLY A 43 -12.03 -7.61 -6.69
N GLN A 44 -11.79 -8.25 -7.83
CA GLN A 44 -12.05 -9.68 -8.00
C GLN A 44 -11.18 -10.52 -7.05
N GLY A 45 -11.80 -11.48 -6.38
CA GLY A 45 -11.11 -12.41 -5.49
C GLY A 45 -10.78 -11.84 -4.10
N VAL A 46 -11.24 -10.63 -3.79
CA VAL A 46 -11.08 -10.00 -2.48
C VAL A 46 -12.40 -10.07 -1.70
N LEU A 47 -12.33 -10.52 -0.44
CA LEU A 47 -13.48 -10.61 0.47
C LEU A 47 -13.52 -9.39 1.41
N VAL A 48 -14.59 -8.61 1.32
CA VAL A 48 -14.84 -7.47 2.21
C VAL A 48 -16.00 -7.79 3.16
N THR A 49 -15.73 -7.75 4.46
CA THR A 49 -16.78 -7.80 5.47
C THR A 49 -17.05 -6.41 6.03
N ALA A 50 -18.30 -5.97 5.99
CA ALA A 50 -18.73 -4.78 6.72
C ALA A 50 -19.31 -5.16 8.09
N LEU A 51 -19.10 -4.33 9.11
CA LEU A 51 -19.82 -4.41 10.38
C LEU A 51 -20.75 -3.20 10.50
N GLU A 52 -22.05 -3.45 10.38
CA GLU A 52 -23.09 -2.42 10.25
C GLU A 52 -24.40 -2.77 10.97
N ALA A 53 -25.38 -1.87 11.02
CA ALA A 53 -26.74 -2.17 11.50
C ALA A 53 -27.63 -2.93 10.51
N GLY A 54 -27.03 -3.80 9.71
CA GLY A 54 -27.75 -4.70 8.81
C GLY A 54 -28.00 -4.11 7.44
N MET A 55 -28.49 -4.98 6.56
CA MET A 55 -28.62 -4.69 5.14
C MET A 55 -29.87 -5.32 4.52
N ASP A 56 -30.27 -4.84 3.35
CA ASP A 56 -31.18 -5.54 2.46
C ASP A 56 -30.42 -6.63 1.69
N GLU A 57 -30.45 -7.86 2.22
CA GLU A 57 -29.76 -9.03 1.65
C GLU A 57 -30.27 -9.41 0.25
N THR A 58 -31.41 -8.86 -0.19
CA THR A 58 -32.04 -9.16 -1.48
C THR A 58 -31.88 -8.05 -2.50
N HIS A 59 -31.15 -6.98 -2.17
CA HIS A 59 -31.00 -5.83 -3.03
C HIS A 59 -30.42 -6.25 -4.40
N PRO A 60 -31.09 -5.92 -5.52
CA PRO A 60 -30.72 -6.42 -6.85
C PRO A 60 -29.31 -6.03 -7.29
N ASP A 61 -28.80 -4.94 -6.74
CA ASP A 61 -27.46 -4.41 -7.04
C ASP A 61 -26.36 -4.97 -6.12
N LEU A 62 -26.70 -5.75 -5.09
CA LEU A 62 -25.74 -6.33 -4.13
C LEU A 62 -25.73 -7.86 -4.15
N ILE A 63 -26.88 -8.49 -4.42
CA ILE A 63 -27.08 -9.94 -4.26
C ILE A 63 -26.06 -10.79 -5.04
N ARG A 64 -25.57 -10.30 -6.19
CA ARG A 64 -24.57 -11.02 -7.00
C ARG A 64 -23.25 -11.23 -6.25
N ASN A 65 -22.85 -10.24 -5.47
CA ASN A 65 -21.58 -10.19 -4.76
C ASN A 65 -21.73 -10.63 -3.30
N TYR A 66 -22.96 -10.80 -2.81
CA TYR A 66 -23.23 -11.05 -1.40
C TYR A 66 -23.03 -12.52 -0.98
N ARG A 67 -22.11 -12.74 -0.03
CA ARG A 67 -21.76 -14.00 0.60
C ARG A 67 -22.56 -14.21 1.89
N GLN A 68 -23.85 -14.49 1.73
CA GLN A 68 -24.76 -14.76 2.85
C GLN A 68 -24.27 -15.88 3.78
N ASP A 69 -23.56 -16.88 3.24
CA ASP A 69 -22.98 -17.99 4.01
C ASP A 69 -21.94 -17.52 5.05
N LEU A 70 -21.36 -16.34 4.86
CA LEU A 70 -20.39 -15.73 5.78
C LEU A 70 -21.02 -14.63 6.65
N ALA A 71 -22.30 -14.30 6.46
CA ALA A 71 -22.96 -13.23 7.19
C ALA A 71 -23.29 -13.63 8.63
N TRP A 72 -23.37 -12.64 9.52
CA TRP A 72 -23.69 -12.88 10.94
C TRP A 72 -24.66 -11.84 11.49
N ASN A 73 -25.65 -12.29 12.26
CA ASN A 73 -26.43 -11.48 13.20
C ASN A 73 -25.77 -11.64 14.58
N LEU A 74 -25.01 -10.63 15.00
CA LEU A 74 -24.21 -10.69 16.22
C LEU A 74 -25.06 -10.68 17.50
N PRO A 75 -26.15 -9.89 17.60
CA PRO A 75 -27.07 -9.96 18.74
C PRO A 75 -27.63 -11.37 18.98
N GLU A 76 -27.99 -12.08 17.91
CA GLU A 76 -28.58 -13.42 17.97
C GLU A 76 -27.56 -14.56 17.91
N ARG A 77 -26.27 -14.24 17.69
CA ARG A 77 -25.19 -15.22 17.45
C ARG A 77 -25.53 -16.20 16.32
N GLN A 78 -26.18 -15.70 15.27
CA GLN A 78 -26.66 -16.50 14.16
C GLN A 78 -25.83 -16.22 12.90
N GLN A 79 -25.25 -17.27 12.30
CA GLN A 79 -24.64 -17.20 10.96
C GLN A 79 -25.71 -17.34 9.88
N GLY A 80 -25.45 -16.80 8.69
CA GLY A 80 -26.29 -16.95 7.51
C GLY A 80 -27.28 -15.82 7.28
N SER A 81 -27.25 -14.76 8.10
CA SER A 81 -28.04 -13.56 7.85
C SER A 81 -27.49 -12.35 8.60
N ALA A 82 -27.57 -11.20 7.96
CA ALA A 82 -27.41 -9.86 8.53
C ALA A 82 -28.58 -8.94 8.08
N ALA A 83 -29.76 -9.52 7.88
CA ALA A 83 -30.93 -8.83 7.35
C ALA A 83 -31.35 -7.65 8.25
N ALA A 84 -31.58 -6.51 7.62
CA ALA A 84 -32.21 -5.36 8.25
C ALA A 84 -33.66 -5.69 8.62
N THR A 85 -34.03 -5.52 9.89
CA THR A 85 -35.42 -5.51 10.35
C THR A 85 -36.29 -4.56 9.48
N PRO A 86 -37.37 -5.07 8.84
CA PRO A 86 -38.30 -4.25 8.06
C PRO A 86 -38.86 -3.06 8.87
N GLY A 87 -38.83 -1.87 8.29
CA GLY A 87 -39.33 -0.64 8.91
C GLY A 87 -38.51 -0.10 10.09
N ASP A 88 -37.37 -0.70 10.45
CA ASP A 88 -36.45 -0.12 11.44
C ASP A 88 -35.47 0.85 10.77
N PRO A 89 -35.60 2.17 10.98
CA PRO A 89 -34.74 3.16 10.35
C PRO A 89 -33.29 3.10 10.86
N ASN A 90 -33.03 2.48 12.03
CA ASN A 90 -31.66 2.30 12.52
C ASN A 90 -30.86 1.32 11.66
N HIS A 91 -31.56 0.52 10.83
CA HIS A 91 -30.95 -0.47 9.95
C HIS A 91 -30.79 0.02 8.50
N ASN A 92 -30.98 1.32 8.24
CA ASN A 92 -30.86 1.87 6.89
C ASN A 92 -29.41 2.03 6.42
N HIS A 93 -28.45 2.07 7.35
CA HIS A 93 -27.09 2.49 7.08
C HIS A 93 -26.24 1.44 6.32
N GLY A 94 -26.40 0.14 6.60
CA GLY A 94 -25.51 -0.88 6.05
C GLY A 94 -25.67 -1.16 4.55
N THR A 95 -26.88 -0.96 3.98
CA THR A 95 -27.11 -1.18 2.54
C THR A 95 -26.34 -0.16 1.68
N PRO A 96 -26.45 1.16 1.90
CA PRO A 96 -25.60 2.16 1.26
C PRO A 96 -24.09 1.93 1.41
N VAL A 97 -23.64 1.49 2.59
CA VAL A 97 -22.22 1.18 2.87
C VAL A 97 -21.71 0.09 1.94
N LEU A 98 -22.43 -1.02 1.80
CA LEU A 98 -22.04 -2.08 0.86
C LEU A 98 -22.12 -1.65 -0.60
N GLY A 99 -23.09 -0.82 -0.97
CA GLY A 99 -23.20 -0.29 -2.33
C GLY A 99 -21.97 0.51 -2.75
N LEU A 100 -21.40 1.31 -1.84
CA LEU A 100 -20.18 2.05 -2.11
C LEU A 100 -18.97 1.14 -2.33
N ILE A 101 -18.93 -0.01 -1.65
CA ILE A 101 -17.85 -0.97 -1.82
C ILE A 101 -18.02 -1.70 -3.16
N GLY A 102 -19.18 -2.32 -3.40
CA GLY A 102 -19.32 -3.27 -4.50
C GLY A 102 -20.74 -3.45 -5.04
N ALA A 103 -21.51 -2.36 -5.21
CA ALA A 103 -22.68 -2.38 -6.09
C ALA A 103 -22.30 -2.89 -7.49
N THR A 104 -23.15 -3.74 -8.05
CA THR A 104 -22.86 -4.55 -9.24
C THR A 104 -22.82 -3.68 -10.49
N GLU A 105 -21.70 -3.68 -11.20
CA GLU A 105 -21.59 -2.99 -12.48
C GLU A 105 -22.28 -3.76 -13.62
N GLY A 106 -22.83 -3.02 -14.58
CA GLY A 106 -23.23 -3.54 -15.88
C GLY A 106 -24.54 -4.35 -15.86
N ASN A 107 -25.35 -4.19 -14.81
CA ASN A 107 -26.65 -4.84 -14.69
C ASN A 107 -27.81 -3.97 -15.21
N GLY A 108 -27.54 -2.71 -15.59
CA GLY A 108 -28.52 -1.78 -16.14
C GLY A 108 -29.46 -1.15 -15.10
N MET A 109 -29.12 -1.27 -13.82
CA MET A 109 -29.85 -0.74 -12.67
C MET A 109 -28.90 0.12 -11.83
N GLY A 110 -29.45 1.00 -11.00
CA GLY A 110 -28.64 1.60 -9.93
C GLY A 110 -27.38 2.32 -10.39
N GLY A 111 -26.34 2.20 -9.56
CA GLY A 111 -25.02 2.76 -9.80
C GLY A 111 -23.97 1.66 -9.78
N THR A 112 -22.75 2.03 -9.42
CA THR A 112 -21.60 1.13 -9.44
C THR A 112 -20.81 1.28 -8.13
N GLY A 113 -20.32 0.18 -7.57
CA GLY A 113 -19.41 0.22 -6.42
C GLY A 113 -17.97 0.58 -6.84
N VAL A 114 -17.07 0.82 -5.89
CA VAL A 114 -15.65 1.02 -6.22
C VAL A 114 -14.99 -0.27 -6.73
N ALA A 115 -15.34 -1.40 -6.09
CA ALA A 115 -14.81 -2.74 -6.32
C ALA A 115 -15.98 -3.70 -6.60
N TRP A 116 -16.66 -3.51 -7.72
CA TRP A 116 -17.91 -4.18 -8.08
C TRP A 116 -17.81 -5.69 -8.36
N ASN A 117 -16.63 -6.29 -8.34
CA ASN A 117 -16.44 -7.75 -8.39
C ASN A 117 -15.84 -8.32 -7.09
N ALA A 118 -15.74 -7.52 -6.02
CA ALA A 118 -15.37 -8.03 -4.70
C ALA A 118 -16.51 -8.88 -4.10
N ASP A 119 -16.14 -9.92 -3.37
CA ASP A 119 -17.07 -10.66 -2.53
C ASP A 119 -17.42 -9.79 -1.31
N LEU A 120 -18.70 -9.64 -1.00
CA LEU A 120 -19.20 -8.81 0.10
C LEU A 120 -19.90 -9.69 1.15
N THR A 121 -19.64 -9.44 2.43
CA THR A 121 -20.46 -9.99 3.51
C THR A 121 -20.68 -8.97 4.62
N MET A 122 -21.62 -9.25 5.51
CA MET A 122 -22.06 -8.34 6.55
C MET A 122 -22.14 -9.03 7.91
N HIS A 123 -21.60 -8.39 8.93
CA HIS A 123 -21.90 -8.68 10.32
C HIS A 123 -22.83 -7.59 10.85
N LEU A 124 -24.05 -7.94 11.24
CA LEU A 124 -25.05 -7.07 11.83
C LEU A 124 -24.78 -6.82 13.31
N MET A 125 -24.74 -5.54 13.72
CA MET A 125 -24.75 -5.04 15.10
C MET A 125 -25.74 -3.88 15.22
N ASP A 126 -26.66 -3.90 16.18
CA ASP A 126 -27.61 -2.78 16.42
C ASP A 126 -26.85 -1.51 16.84
N PHE A 127 -26.99 -0.42 16.09
CA PHE A 127 -26.19 0.82 16.22
C PHE A 127 -26.52 1.71 17.42
N ARG A 128 -27.23 1.20 18.42
CA ARG A 128 -27.29 1.84 19.75
C ARG A 128 -25.99 1.67 20.53
N VAL A 129 -24.84 1.76 19.86
CA VAL A 129 -23.53 1.49 20.44
C VAL A 129 -23.19 2.57 21.46
N ARG A 130 -23.49 2.29 22.72
CA ARG A 130 -23.13 3.12 23.89
C ARG A 130 -21.87 2.57 24.55
N ALA A 131 -21.01 1.96 23.73
CA ALA A 131 -19.82 1.23 24.13
C ALA A 131 -20.04 0.30 25.35
N THR A 132 -21.19 -0.38 25.39
CA THR A 132 -21.53 -1.25 26.52
C THR A 132 -20.64 -2.51 26.48
N PRO A 133 -20.49 -3.23 27.61
CA PRO A 133 -19.80 -4.52 27.62
C PRO A 133 -20.38 -5.53 26.61
N GLN A 134 -21.68 -5.45 26.31
CA GLN A 134 -22.33 -6.29 25.32
C GLN A 134 -21.88 -5.92 23.89
N ASP A 135 -21.83 -4.62 23.56
CA ASP A 135 -21.37 -4.14 22.24
C ASP A 135 -19.92 -4.57 22.01
N ILE A 136 -19.04 -4.34 22.99
CA ILE A 136 -17.65 -4.76 22.94
C ILE A 136 -17.54 -6.28 22.67
N SER A 137 -18.36 -7.10 23.34
CA SER A 137 -18.37 -8.55 23.14
C SER A 137 -18.85 -8.99 21.75
N GLN A 138 -19.68 -8.19 21.09
CA GLN A 138 -20.13 -8.45 19.72
C GLN A 138 -19.04 -8.08 18.72
N VAL A 139 -18.41 -6.92 18.89
CA VAL A 139 -17.28 -6.47 18.06
C VAL A 139 -16.11 -7.47 18.14
N GLN A 140 -15.75 -7.93 19.34
CA GLN A 140 -14.69 -8.94 19.51
C GLN A 140 -15.02 -10.26 18.83
N PHE A 141 -16.28 -10.70 18.90
CA PHE A 141 -16.68 -11.91 18.21
C PHE A 141 -16.69 -11.74 16.71
N SER A 142 -17.15 -10.59 16.21
CA SER A 142 -17.06 -10.22 14.80
C SER A 142 -15.63 -10.36 14.31
N ALA A 143 -14.66 -9.76 15.00
CA ALA A 143 -13.24 -9.91 14.67
C ALA A 143 -12.76 -11.37 14.66
N GLY A 144 -13.22 -12.20 15.60
CA GLY A 144 -12.94 -13.64 15.57
C GLY A 144 -13.51 -14.35 14.34
N GLN A 145 -14.72 -13.96 13.89
CA GLN A 145 -15.31 -14.50 12.66
C GLN A 145 -14.60 -14.01 11.41
N ILE A 146 -14.12 -12.76 11.39
CA ILE A 146 -13.29 -12.20 10.31
C ILE A 146 -11.99 -13.01 10.13
N ILE A 147 -11.31 -13.35 11.23
CA ILE A 147 -10.13 -14.22 11.19
C ILE A 147 -10.53 -15.62 10.70
N ALA A 148 -11.65 -16.16 11.16
CA ALA A 148 -12.10 -17.50 10.75
C ALA A 148 -12.48 -17.58 9.26
N SER A 149 -13.12 -16.54 8.70
CA SER A 149 -13.47 -16.43 7.29
C SER A 149 -12.30 -15.99 6.40
N GLN A 150 -11.19 -15.55 7.00
CA GLN A 150 -10.04 -14.97 6.32
C GLN A 150 -10.44 -13.77 5.45
N SER A 151 -11.34 -12.91 5.95
CA SER A 151 -11.72 -11.72 5.19
C SER A 151 -10.51 -10.80 5.01
N ASP A 152 -10.37 -10.27 3.80
CA ASP A 152 -9.25 -9.42 3.44
C ASP A 152 -9.38 -8.05 4.11
N ILE A 153 -10.60 -7.52 4.11
CA ILE A 153 -10.90 -6.16 4.55
C ILE A 153 -12.07 -6.19 5.54
N TRP A 154 -11.93 -5.44 6.63
CA TRP A 154 -12.99 -5.20 7.59
C TRP A 154 -13.39 -3.72 7.59
N SER A 155 -14.53 -3.40 6.97
CA SER A 155 -15.06 -2.03 6.83
C SER A 155 -15.95 -1.67 8.02
N ASN A 156 -15.64 -0.56 8.69
CA ASN A 156 -16.29 -0.13 9.93
C ASN A 156 -16.66 1.37 9.86
N SER A 157 -17.90 1.68 9.47
CA SER A 157 -18.39 3.06 9.42
C SER A 157 -19.03 3.53 10.74
N TRP A 158 -18.37 3.23 11.85
CA TRP A 158 -18.81 3.50 13.23
C TRP A 158 -17.61 3.72 14.16
N GLY A 159 -17.85 4.29 15.35
CA GLY A 159 -16.83 4.51 16.38
C GLY A 159 -17.38 4.32 17.80
N LEU A 160 -16.48 4.06 18.77
CA LEU A 160 -16.82 3.84 20.19
C LEU A 160 -16.46 5.03 21.06
N SER A 161 -17.21 6.12 20.99
CA SER A 161 -16.95 7.25 21.87
C SER A 161 -18.23 8.04 22.06
N ASP A 162 -18.76 8.12 23.28
CA ASP A 162 -19.89 9.00 23.61
C ASP A 162 -19.42 10.42 24.00
N GLN A 163 -18.18 10.55 24.47
CA GLN A 163 -17.55 11.81 24.91
C GLN A 163 -16.01 11.68 24.87
N PRO A 164 -15.24 12.80 24.84
CA PRO A 164 -13.79 12.72 24.82
C PRO A 164 -13.21 12.00 26.04
N PHE A 165 -12.33 11.02 25.80
CA PHE A 165 -11.68 10.21 26.85
C PHE A 165 -12.66 9.51 27.80
N ASP A 166 -13.73 8.95 27.25
CA ASP A 166 -14.72 8.22 28.03
C ASP A 166 -14.09 7.02 28.78
N GLN A 167 -13.94 7.18 30.10
CA GLN A 167 -13.34 6.16 30.97
C GLN A 167 -14.25 4.94 31.19
N THR A 168 -15.50 4.98 30.75
CA THR A 168 -16.39 3.81 30.81
C THR A 168 -16.06 2.77 29.75
N VAL A 169 -15.33 3.16 28.69
CA VAL A 169 -14.92 2.29 27.60
C VAL A 169 -13.53 1.73 27.88
N ASN A 170 -13.45 0.42 28.13
CA ASN A 170 -12.15 -0.24 28.22
C ASN A 170 -11.55 -0.40 26.82
N THR A 171 -10.46 0.31 26.54
CA THR A 171 -9.80 0.33 25.23
C THR A 171 -8.83 -0.83 25.01
N VAL A 172 -8.38 -1.51 26.08
CA VAL A 172 -7.45 -2.66 25.99
C VAL A 172 -8.00 -3.77 25.06
N PRO A 173 -9.28 -4.20 25.18
CA PRO A 173 -9.91 -5.11 24.23
C PRO A 173 -9.79 -4.72 22.76
N MET A 174 -9.78 -3.42 22.43
CA MET A 174 -9.72 -2.95 21.04
C MET A 174 -8.32 -3.09 20.45
N TYR A 175 -7.29 -2.74 21.23
CA TYR A 175 -5.90 -2.94 20.82
C TYR A 175 -5.61 -4.42 20.54
N ASP A 176 -5.94 -5.30 21.49
CA ASP A 176 -5.66 -6.74 21.37
C ASP A 176 -6.41 -7.37 20.18
N MET A 177 -7.66 -6.96 19.97
CA MET A 177 -8.48 -7.41 18.85
C MET A 177 -7.90 -7.00 17.49
N LEU A 178 -7.57 -5.72 17.32
CA LEU A 178 -7.04 -5.23 16.04
C LEU A 178 -5.63 -5.78 15.78
N ARG A 179 -4.83 -6.00 16.83
CA ARG A 179 -3.56 -6.71 16.71
C ARG A 179 -3.75 -8.16 16.26
N ALA A 180 -4.74 -8.88 16.80
CA ALA A 180 -5.03 -10.25 16.39
C ALA A 180 -5.42 -10.32 14.90
N LEU A 181 -6.28 -9.40 14.43
CA LEU A 181 -6.62 -9.27 13.01
C LEU A 181 -5.40 -9.02 12.13
N ALA A 182 -4.50 -8.11 12.55
CA ALA A 182 -3.27 -7.81 11.84
C ALA A 182 -2.23 -8.97 11.88
N THR A 183 -2.34 -9.87 12.85
CA THR A 183 -1.41 -11.00 13.04
C THR A 183 -1.89 -12.27 12.34
N GLU A 184 -3.18 -12.57 12.42
CA GLU A 184 -3.75 -13.87 12.02
C GLU A 184 -4.61 -13.80 10.75
N GLY A 185 -5.12 -12.62 10.41
CA GLY A 185 -5.93 -12.40 9.22
C GLY A 185 -5.13 -12.65 7.93
N ARG A 186 -5.83 -13.06 6.86
CA ARG A 186 -5.24 -13.27 5.52
C ARG A 186 -3.98 -14.15 5.52
N GLY A 187 -4.01 -15.26 6.25
CA GLY A 187 -2.91 -16.22 6.36
C GLY A 187 -1.65 -15.65 7.03
N GLY A 188 -1.79 -14.58 7.82
CA GLY A 188 -0.67 -13.88 8.47
C GLY A 188 -0.24 -12.59 7.77
N LEU A 189 -0.84 -12.23 6.64
CA LEU A 189 -0.64 -10.92 6.00
C LEU A 189 -1.33 -9.79 6.79
N GLY A 190 -2.34 -10.12 7.58
CA GLY A 190 -3.13 -9.22 8.40
C GLY A 190 -4.36 -8.67 7.66
N THR A 191 -5.54 -8.80 8.28
CA THR A 191 -6.78 -8.20 7.75
C THR A 191 -6.69 -6.68 7.80
N ILE A 192 -7.12 -6.01 6.73
CA ILE A 192 -7.12 -4.55 6.65
C ILE A 192 -8.35 -3.99 7.36
N ALA A 193 -8.18 -3.43 8.56
CA ALA A 193 -9.27 -2.82 9.30
C ALA A 193 -9.40 -1.33 8.95
N VAL A 194 -10.53 -0.93 8.34
CA VAL A 194 -10.81 0.44 7.91
C VAL A 194 -11.91 1.03 8.79
N TYR A 195 -11.65 2.18 9.42
CA TYR A 195 -12.56 2.88 10.31
C TYR A 195 -12.84 4.30 9.85
N SER A 196 -14.07 4.75 10.01
CA SER A 196 -14.42 6.17 9.86
C SER A 196 -13.79 7.01 10.97
N ALA A 197 -13.34 8.23 10.64
CA ALA A 197 -12.74 9.13 11.62
C ALA A 197 -13.77 9.74 12.60
N GLY A 198 -15.04 9.80 12.21
CA GLY A 198 -16.11 10.47 12.97
C GLY A 198 -16.65 11.73 12.30
N ASN A 199 -17.77 12.26 12.80
CA ASN A 199 -18.51 13.40 12.25
C ASN A 199 -18.69 14.55 13.28
N GLU A 200 -17.72 14.70 14.19
CA GLU A 200 -17.79 15.51 15.40
C GLU A 200 -16.85 16.74 15.39
N GLN A 201 -16.26 17.10 14.24
CA GLN A 201 -15.32 18.23 14.14
C GLN A 201 -15.92 19.55 14.68
N GLN A 202 -17.17 19.85 14.33
CA GLN A 202 -17.85 21.08 14.75
C GLN A 202 -18.09 21.13 16.28
N ARG A 203 -18.02 19.98 16.93
CA ARG A 203 -18.09 19.82 18.39
C ARG A 203 -16.72 19.86 19.05
N GLY A 204 -15.62 19.89 18.30
CA GLY A 204 -14.25 19.98 18.81
C GLY A 204 -13.60 18.63 19.14
N PHE A 205 -14.12 17.54 18.57
CA PHE A 205 -13.60 16.19 18.81
C PHE A 205 -12.34 15.93 17.97
N ASP A 206 -11.56 14.94 18.40
CA ASP A 206 -10.33 14.47 17.75
C ASP A 206 -10.34 12.93 17.72
N THR A 207 -9.76 12.33 16.68
CA THR A 207 -9.65 10.88 16.52
C THR A 207 -8.86 10.20 17.62
N ASN A 208 -7.97 10.92 18.33
CA ASN A 208 -7.31 10.41 19.54
C ASN A 208 -8.27 10.16 20.72
N TYR A 209 -9.50 10.66 20.64
CA TYR A 209 -10.54 10.41 21.64
C TYR A 209 -11.30 9.12 21.35
N ILE A 210 -11.15 8.56 20.14
CA ILE A 210 -11.89 7.40 19.66
C ILE A 210 -10.98 6.15 19.79
N PRO A 211 -11.35 5.16 20.62
CA PRO A 211 -10.55 3.96 20.88
C PRO A 211 -10.11 3.17 19.66
N THR A 212 -10.95 3.07 18.63
CA THR A 212 -10.64 2.33 17.38
C THR A 212 -9.76 3.14 16.43
N ALA A 213 -9.99 4.45 16.32
CA ALA A 213 -9.31 5.31 15.35
C ALA A 213 -7.85 5.64 15.70
N LYS A 214 -7.41 5.36 16.94
CA LYS A 214 -6.05 5.65 17.43
C LYS A 214 -5.11 4.45 17.51
N GLN A 215 -5.52 3.34 16.89
CA GLN A 215 -4.75 2.09 16.92
C GLN A 215 -3.83 2.00 15.70
N PRO A 216 -2.59 1.49 15.85
CA PRO A 216 -1.63 1.38 14.74
C PRO A 216 -2.06 0.36 13.67
N TYR A 217 -2.99 -0.54 14.02
CA TYR A 217 -3.49 -1.61 13.15
C TYR A 217 -4.75 -1.22 12.37
N ALA A 218 -5.23 0.01 12.50
CA ALA A 218 -6.43 0.52 11.83
C ALA A 218 -6.08 1.63 10.83
N ILE A 219 -6.85 1.71 9.74
CA ILE A 219 -6.84 2.83 8.80
C ILE A 219 -7.99 3.76 9.19
N THR A 220 -7.66 4.94 9.72
CA THR A 220 -8.65 5.97 10.07
C THR A 220 -8.88 6.90 8.89
N VAL A 221 -10.15 7.01 8.47
CA VAL A 221 -10.56 7.67 7.22
C VAL A 221 -11.35 8.95 7.48
N GLY A 222 -10.79 10.09 7.07
CA GLY A 222 -11.48 11.38 7.03
C GLY A 222 -12.39 11.54 5.80
N SER A 223 -13.21 12.59 5.79
CA SER A 223 -14.17 12.88 4.72
C SER A 223 -13.83 14.17 3.98
N MET A 224 -14.09 14.18 2.67
CA MET A 224 -14.03 15.36 1.83
C MET A 224 -15.29 15.56 0.99
N ALA A 225 -15.51 16.82 0.62
CA ALA A 225 -16.58 17.28 -0.26
C ALA A 225 -16.19 17.19 -1.75
N GLN A 226 -17.18 17.33 -2.62
CA GLN A 226 -17.05 17.27 -4.10
C GLN A 226 -16.16 18.35 -4.74
N ASN A 227 -15.64 19.28 -3.96
CA ASN A 227 -14.68 20.31 -4.39
C ASN A 227 -13.24 20.05 -3.88
N GLY A 228 -12.99 18.93 -3.20
CA GLY A 228 -11.68 18.62 -2.64
C GLY A 228 -11.35 19.33 -1.33
N VAL A 229 -12.32 19.96 -0.67
CA VAL A 229 -12.19 20.53 0.68
C VAL A 229 -12.61 19.48 1.71
N PRO A 230 -11.98 19.40 2.89
CA PRO A 230 -12.37 18.44 3.92
C PRO A 230 -13.77 18.81 4.38
N ALA A 231 -14.61 17.81 4.60
CA ALA A 231 -15.98 18.05 5.03
C ALA A 231 -15.98 18.69 6.42
N VAL A 232 -16.82 19.68 6.67
CA VAL A 232 -16.82 20.49 7.91
C VAL A 232 -17.14 19.69 9.17
N TYR A 233 -17.73 18.51 8.99
CA TYR A 233 -18.05 17.58 10.08
C TYR A 233 -16.91 16.60 10.37
N SER A 234 -15.95 16.39 9.45
CA SER A 234 -14.98 15.30 9.52
C SER A 234 -14.06 15.42 10.72
N THR A 235 -14.22 14.53 11.71
CA THR A 235 -13.41 14.55 12.95
C THR A 235 -11.92 14.50 12.60
N PRO A 236 -11.12 15.51 12.97
CA PRO A 236 -9.70 15.56 12.67
C PRO A 236 -8.89 14.71 13.65
N GLY A 237 -7.62 14.52 13.36
CA GLY A 237 -6.62 14.11 14.35
C GLY A 237 -5.34 13.62 13.71
N SER A 238 -4.32 13.44 14.54
CA SER A 238 -3.01 12.96 14.09
C SER A 238 -3.00 11.50 13.63
N THR A 239 -4.11 10.77 13.81
CA THR A 239 -4.26 9.37 13.40
C THR A 239 -5.02 9.19 12.09
N VAL A 240 -5.61 10.27 11.53
CA VAL A 240 -6.23 10.22 10.18
C VAL A 240 -5.13 9.91 9.16
N LEU A 241 -5.24 8.76 8.49
CA LEU A 241 -4.29 8.32 7.48
C LEU A 241 -4.60 8.97 6.13
N ILE A 242 -5.85 8.88 5.70
CA ILE A 242 -6.30 9.27 4.37
C ILE A 242 -7.72 9.84 4.47
N SER A 243 -8.12 10.62 3.47
CA SER A 243 -9.50 11.08 3.32
C SER A 243 -10.11 10.61 2.01
N ALA A 244 -11.42 10.40 2.00
CA ALA A 244 -12.17 9.99 0.82
C ALA A 244 -13.48 10.78 0.70
N PRO A 245 -14.13 10.76 -0.47
CA PRO A 245 -15.47 11.34 -0.63
C PRO A 245 -16.45 10.88 0.46
N GLY A 246 -17.02 11.80 1.22
CA GLY A 246 -18.12 11.50 2.16
C GLY A 246 -19.32 12.42 2.00
N SER A 247 -19.26 13.34 1.03
CA SER A 247 -20.31 14.30 0.66
C SER A 247 -20.54 15.49 1.59
N GLU A 248 -20.55 16.67 0.97
CA GLU A 248 -21.08 17.92 1.52
C GLU A 248 -21.39 18.89 0.36
N PRO A 249 -22.52 19.61 0.37
CA PRO A 249 -23.66 19.54 1.30
C PRO A 249 -24.71 18.48 0.91
N ARG A 250 -24.47 17.73 -0.17
CA ARG A 250 -25.43 16.81 -0.80
C ARG A 250 -25.25 15.38 -0.34
N SER A 251 -26.15 14.49 -0.72
CA SER A 251 -26.04 13.05 -0.49
C SER A 251 -25.08 12.37 -1.47
N ILE A 252 -24.41 11.31 -1.02
CA ILE A 252 -23.72 10.35 -1.88
C ILE A 252 -24.77 9.41 -2.49
N VAL A 253 -24.69 9.20 -3.81
CA VAL A 253 -25.54 8.27 -4.56
C VAL A 253 -24.97 6.86 -4.45
N THR A 254 -25.76 5.92 -3.93
CA THR A 254 -25.42 4.50 -3.72
C THR A 254 -26.71 3.69 -3.56
N THR A 255 -26.63 2.38 -3.31
CA THR A 255 -27.78 1.53 -2.99
C THR A 255 -28.47 1.99 -1.72
N ASP A 256 -29.76 1.69 -1.59
CA ASP A 256 -30.56 1.90 -0.39
C ASP A 256 -31.45 0.68 -0.18
N ARG A 257 -32.14 0.57 0.96
CA ARG A 257 -33.11 -0.51 1.14
C ARG A 257 -34.23 -0.39 0.11
N GLN A 258 -34.70 -1.52 -0.42
CA GLN A 258 -35.67 -1.50 -1.50
C GLN A 258 -37.00 -0.82 -1.11
N GLY A 259 -37.60 -0.09 -2.05
CA GLY A 259 -38.86 0.61 -1.85
C GLY A 259 -38.76 1.78 -0.86
N GLU A 260 -39.73 1.90 0.04
CA GLU A 260 -39.85 3.04 0.97
C GLU A 260 -39.16 2.78 2.34
N ASP A 261 -38.42 1.68 2.48
CA ASP A 261 -37.81 1.26 3.74
C ASP A 261 -36.51 2.00 4.07
N GLY A 262 -35.87 2.62 3.08
CA GLY A 262 -34.55 3.23 3.15
C GLY A 262 -34.52 4.71 3.56
N TYR A 263 -33.41 5.36 3.26
CA TYR A 263 -33.27 6.82 3.32
C TYR A 263 -34.12 7.53 2.26
N ASN A 264 -34.31 6.91 1.11
CA ASN A 264 -35.14 7.38 0.02
C ASN A 264 -36.57 6.83 0.15
N PRO A 265 -37.57 7.68 0.49
CA PRO A 265 -38.94 7.22 0.74
C PRO A 265 -39.75 7.07 -0.57
N LEU A 266 -39.11 7.01 -1.73
CA LEU A 266 -39.81 6.86 -3.01
C LEU A 266 -40.29 5.41 -3.20
N PRO A 267 -41.50 5.19 -3.76
CA PRO A 267 -42.01 3.85 -3.96
C PRO A 267 -41.30 3.12 -5.11
N GLY A 268 -41.23 1.79 -5.00
CA GLY A 268 -40.67 0.91 -6.03
C GLY A 268 -39.17 1.10 -6.25
N GLU A 269 -38.69 0.82 -7.47
CA GLU A 269 -37.26 0.85 -7.81
C GLU A 269 -36.58 2.21 -7.59
N ALA A 270 -37.35 3.30 -7.62
CA ALA A 270 -36.82 4.64 -7.37
C ALA A 270 -36.34 4.83 -5.91
N GLY A 271 -36.89 4.07 -4.96
CA GLY A 271 -36.47 4.10 -3.54
C GLY A 271 -35.26 3.21 -3.24
N ASN A 272 -34.89 2.30 -4.14
CA ASN A 272 -33.79 1.36 -3.95
C ASN A 272 -32.39 2.02 -3.94
N TYR A 273 -32.31 3.33 -4.15
CA TYR A 273 -31.03 4.06 -4.23
C TYR A 273 -31.16 5.38 -3.51
N THR A 274 -30.07 5.81 -2.88
CA THR A 274 -29.98 7.19 -2.38
C THR A 274 -29.90 8.14 -3.58
N ASP A 275 -30.53 9.31 -3.45
CA ASP A 275 -30.44 10.36 -4.45
C ASP A 275 -29.41 11.44 -4.04
N ARG A 276 -29.39 12.58 -4.75
CA ARG A 276 -28.46 13.69 -4.46
C ARG A 276 -28.96 14.67 -3.40
N ASP A 277 -30.27 14.86 -3.28
CA ASP A 277 -30.85 16.03 -2.62
C ASP A 277 -31.90 15.67 -1.53
N GLY A 278 -32.39 14.43 -1.50
CA GLY A 278 -33.50 13.96 -0.67
C GLY A 278 -33.14 12.86 0.34
N SER A 279 -32.14 12.00 0.08
CA SER A 279 -31.79 10.86 0.94
C SER A 279 -30.73 11.17 2.03
N PHE A 280 -29.84 12.13 1.79
CA PHE A 280 -28.80 12.63 2.72
C PHE A 280 -27.80 11.60 3.29
N PHE A 281 -27.55 10.47 2.62
CA PHE A 281 -26.47 9.55 3.02
C PHE A 281 -25.11 10.23 2.81
N SER A 282 -24.33 10.38 3.88
CA SER A 282 -23.08 11.16 3.90
C SER A 282 -22.22 10.79 5.13
N GLY A 283 -21.12 11.49 5.34
CA GLY A 283 -20.27 11.35 6.52
C GLY A 283 -18.94 10.65 6.22
N THR A 284 -18.08 10.57 7.23
CA THR A 284 -16.95 9.64 7.21
C THR A 284 -17.40 8.17 7.06
N SER A 285 -18.67 7.89 7.33
CA SER A 285 -19.35 6.63 7.06
C SER A 285 -19.53 6.29 5.58
N ALA A 286 -19.52 7.27 4.68
CA ALA A 286 -19.45 7.06 3.24
C ALA A 286 -17.98 7.01 2.75
N ALA A 287 -17.07 7.70 3.44
CA ALA A 287 -15.66 7.72 3.10
C ALA A 287 -14.95 6.37 3.36
N ALA A 288 -15.18 5.76 4.54
CA ALA A 288 -14.58 4.48 4.92
C ALA A 288 -14.86 3.30 3.94
N PRO A 289 -16.10 3.07 3.45
CA PRO A 289 -16.36 2.01 2.47
C PRO A 289 -15.74 2.32 1.11
N ILE A 290 -15.65 3.59 0.71
CA ILE A 290 -14.94 3.95 -0.53
C ILE A 290 -13.45 3.60 -0.42
N VAL A 291 -12.81 3.89 0.72
CA VAL A 291 -11.43 3.44 0.97
C VAL A 291 -11.34 1.91 0.97
N SER A 292 -12.30 1.21 1.58
CA SER A 292 -12.34 -0.25 1.57
C SER A 292 -12.42 -0.83 0.15
N GLY A 293 -13.22 -0.22 -0.73
CA GLY A 293 -13.26 -0.59 -2.14
C GLY A 293 -11.93 -0.33 -2.87
N VAL A 294 -11.25 0.79 -2.62
CA VAL A 294 -9.92 1.04 -3.20
C VAL A 294 -8.89 0.04 -2.67
N VAL A 295 -8.94 -0.33 -1.38
CA VAL A 295 -8.09 -1.38 -0.81
C VAL A 295 -8.35 -2.73 -1.49
N ALA A 296 -9.59 -3.04 -1.86
CA ALA A 296 -9.87 -4.26 -2.62
C ALA A 296 -9.19 -4.25 -4.00
N LEU A 297 -9.16 -3.09 -4.68
CA LEU A 297 -8.41 -2.94 -5.94
C LEU A 297 -6.89 -3.09 -5.74
N ILE A 298 -6.35 -2.57 -4.64
CA ILE A 298 -4.93 -2.72 -4.25
C ILE A 298 -4.59 -4.21 -4.04
N LEU A 299 -5.43 -4.95 -3.32
CA LEU A 299 -5.19 -6.35 -2.99
C LEU A 299 -5.41 -7.30 -4.18
N GLU A 300 -6.27 -6.96 -5.14
CA GLU A 300 -6.35 -7.69 -6.40
C GLU A 300 -5.07 -7.51 -7.23
N ALA A 301 -4.55 -6.27 -7.29
CA ALA A 301 -3.30 -5.98 -8.00
C ALA A 301 -2.08 -6.64 -7.36
N ASN A 302 -2.06 -6.77 -6.02
CA ASN A 302 -1.00 -7.44 -5.30
C ASN A 302 -1.53 -8.15 -4.03
N PRO A 303 -1.86 -9.45 -4.11
CA PRO A 303 -2.40 -10.19 -2.97
C PRO A 303 -1.37 -10.46 -1.87
N GLY A 304 -0.06 -10.34 -2.16
CA GLY A 304 1.04 -10.58 -1.23
C GLY A 304 1.35 -9.44 -0.26
N LEU A 305 0.60 -8.34 -0.32
CA LEU A 305 0.75 -7.19 0.56
C LEU A 305 0.31 -7.53 1.98
N GLY A 306 1.14 -7.16 2.96
CA GLY A 306 0.77 -7.12 4.36
C GLY A 306 0.01 -5.84 4.73
N TYR A 307 -0.61 -5.82 5.90
CA TYR A 307 -1.46 -4.69 6.31
C TYR A 307 -0.72 -3.32 6.36
N ARG A 308 0.56 -3.33 6.71
CA ARG A 308 1.40 -2.11 6.76
C ARG A 308 1.74 -1.61 5.37
N ASP A 309 1.89 -2.50 4.39
CA ASP A 309 2.14 -2.11 3.00
C ASP A 309 0.95 -1.33 2.45
N VAL A 310 -0.27 -1.78 2.74
CA VAL A 310 -1.50 -1.08 2.32
C VAL A 310 -1.57 0.32 2.94
N GLN A 311 -1.26 0.45 4.24
CA GLN A 311 -1.20 1.76 4.90
C GLN A 311 -0.16 2.69 4.25
N GLU A 312 1.03 2.15 3.94
CA GLU A 312 2.12 2.90 3.32
C GLU A 312 1.76 3.32 1.89
N ILE A 313 1.20 2.42 1.07
CA ILE A 313 0.74 2.71 -0.29
C ILE A 313 -0.27 3.86 -0.26
N LEU A 314 -1.28 3.80 0.62
CA LEU A 314 -2.28 4.87 0.75
C LEU A 314 -1.65 6.21 1.13
N ALA A 315 -0.68 6.22 2.05
CA ALA A 315 0.02 7.45 2.45
C ALA A 315 0.83 8.06 1.31
N TYR A 316 1.56 7.23 0.55
CA TYR A 316 2.45 7.68 -0.53
C TYR A 316 1.71 8.02 -1.83
N SER A 317 0.55 7.39 -2.07
CA SER A 317 -0.28 7.65 -3.26
C SER A 317 -1.25 8.81 -3.07
N ALA A 318 -1.37 9.37 -1.87
CA ALA A 318 -2.38 10.35 -1.54
C ALA A 318 -2.28 11.62 -2.41
N LYS A 319 -3.42 12.06 -2.92
CA LYS A 319 -3.57 13.29 -3.68
C LYS A 319 -3.76 14.48 -2.76
N ARG A 320 -3.11 15.59 -3.06
CA ARG A 320 -3.20 16.79 -2.22
C ARG A 320 -4.60 17.42 -2.35
N ALA A 321 -5.12 17.98 -1.27
CA ALA A 321 -6.41 18.67 -1.28
C ALA A 321 -6.37 20.02 -2.04
N HIS A 322 -7.50 20.43 -2.61
CA HIS A 322 -7.60 21.59 -3.52
C HIS A 322 -7.11 22.91 -2.91
N PHE A 323 -7.30 23.07 -1.60
CA PHE A 323 -7.05 24.30 -0.85
C PHE A 323 -5.62 24.43 -0.34
N LEU A 324 -4.75 23.45 -0.57
CA LEU A 324 -3.34 23.48 -0.12
C LEU A 324 -2.44 24.59 -0.70
N PRO A 325 -2.84 25.41 -1.71
CA PRO A 325 -2.15 26.69 -1.94
C PRO A 325 -2.32 27.68 -0.78
N GLN A 326 -3.34 27.51 0.07
CA GLN A 326 -3.67 28.36 1.21
C GLN A 326 -3.23 27.65 2.51
N GLN A 327 -2.04 28.01 3.00
CA GLN A 327 -1.47 27.47 4.23
C GLN A 327 -2.38 27.71 5.44
N THR A 328 -2.91 26.66 6.06
CA THR A 328 -3.34 26.72 7.47
C THR A 328 -3.10 25.42 8.25
N ASP A 329 -3.11 24.23 7.62
CA ASP A 329 -2.96 22.94 8.33
C ASP A 329 -2.30 21.85 7.48
N SER A 330 -1.06 22.09 7.03
CA SER A 330 -0.27 21.08 6.34
C SER A 330 1.19 21.15 6.77
N THR A 331 1.71 20.05 7.32
CA THR A 331 3.13 19.90 7.64
C THR A 331 3.77 18.98 6.61
N VAL A 332 4.88 19.42 6.02
CA VAL A 332 5.80 18.52 5.32
C VAL A 332 6.69 17.88 6.37
N ASN A 333 6.70 16.56 6.46
CA ASN A 333 7.51 15.86 7.44
C ASN A 333 8.97 15.67 6.97
N GLY A 334 9.79 15.02 7.79
CA GLY A 334 11.21 14.76 7.55
C GLY A 334 11.52 13.47 6.78
N ALA A 335 10.54 12.80 6.19
CA ALA A 335 10.81 11.63 5.35
C ALA A 335 11.63 12.02 4.11
N PRO A 336 12.49 11.14 3.57
CA PRO A 336 13.37 11.50 2.45
C PRO A 336 12.88 11.03 1.07
N ASP A 337 11.77 10.30 0.98
CA ASP A 337 11.48 9.36 -0.11
C ASP A 337 10.13 9.56 -0.81
N TRP A 338 9.42 10.66 -0.58
CA TRP A 338 8.19 10.99 -1.29
C TRP A 338 8.34 12.23 -2.15
N ASN A 339 8.20 12.09 -3.47
CA ASN A 339 8.28 13.20 -4.42
C ASN A 339 9.55 14.06 -4.17
N GLY A 340 10.69 13.39 -3.93
CA GLY A 340 12.00 13.98 -3.67
C GLY A 340 12.21 14.62 -2.28
N ALA A 341 11.26 14.53 -1.33
CA ALA A 341 11.45 14.93 0.07
C ALA A 341 10.35 14.31 0.98
N GLY A 342 9.87 15.03 2.00
CA GLY A 342 8.91 14.52 2.97
C GLY A 342 7.46 14.54 2.53
N LEU A 343 6.65 13.70 3.18
CA LEU A 343 5.21 13.60 2.98
C LEU A 343 4.50 14.84 3.53
N ILE A 344 3.34 15.16 2.95
CA ILE A 344 2.43 16.18 3.47
C ILE A 344 1.39 15.50 4.35
N HIS A 345 1.12 16.05 5.53
CA HIS A 345 0.01 15.61 6.37
C HIS A 345 -0.73 16.83 6.94
N GLY A 346 -2.06 16.75 7.01
CA GLY A 346 -2.89 17.72 7.72
C GLY A 346 -3.86 17.08 8.70
N HIS A 347 -4.31 17.85 9.69
CA HIS A 347 -5.06 17.31 10.84
C HIS A 347 -6.42 16.75 10.44
N VAL A 348 -7.08 17.33 9.44
CA VAL A 348 -8.39 16.86 8.97
C VAL A 348 -8.27 15.82 7.85
N TYR A 349 -7.36 16.04 6.89
CA TYR A 349 -7.34 15.29 5.63
C TYR A 349 -6.33 14.13 5.60
N GLY A 350 -5.52 13.94 6.65
CA GLY A 350 -4.47 12.94 6.68
C GLY A 350 -3.34 13.26 5.71
N PHE A 351 -2.79 12.24 5.03
CA PHE A 351 -1.80 12.42 3.96
C PHE A 351 -2.39 13.05 2.69
N GLY A 352 -3.71 12.97 2.50
CA GLY A 352 -4.37 13.48 1.31
C GLY A 352 -5.72 12.82 1.04
N ALA A 353 -6.32 13.21 -0.08
CA ALA A 353 -7.42 12.49 -0.69
C ALA A 353 -6.92 11.17 -1.28
N ILE A 354 -7.73 10.11 -1.19
CA ILE A 354 -7.43 8.84 -1.83
C ILE A 354 -7.40 8.98 -3.36
N ASP A 355 -6.41 8.37 -3.99
CA ASP A 355 -6.27 8.25 -5.44
C ASP A 355 -6.08 6.77 -5.79
N ALA A 356 -7.15 6.15 -6.29
CA ALA A 356 -7.19 4.72 -6.58
C ALA A 356 -6.19 4.32 -7.66
N LEU A 357 -6.02 5.15 -8.70
CA LEU A 357 -5.05 4.89 -9.76
C LEU A 357 -3.63 4.90 -9.18
N ALA A 358 -3.25 5.97 -8.49
CA ALA A 358 -1.91 6.06 -7.91
C ALA A 358 -1.64 4.90 -6.94
N ALA A 359 -2.60 4.54 -6.08
CA ALA A 359 -2.44 3.47 -5.11
C ALA A 359 -2.26 2.09 -5.78
N VAL A 360 -3.08 1.78 -6.79
CA VAL A 360 -3.01 0.51 -7.50
C VAL A 360 -1.73 0.39 -8.33
N ARG A 361 -1.27 1.48 -8.97
CA ARG A 361 0.00 1.47 -9.70
C ARG A 361 1.21 1.30 -8.77
N LEU A 362 1.16 1.87 -7.56
CA LEU A 362 2.18 1.57 -6.54
C LEU A 362 2.13 0.10 -6.10
N ALA A 363 0.94 -0.50 -5.97
CA ALA A 363 0.81 -1.91 -5.60
C ALA A 363 1.48 -2.87 -6.60
N GLU A 364 1.39 -2.57 -7.91
CA GLU A 364 2.04 -3.35 -8.99
C GLU A 364 3.58 -3.35 -8.89
N SER A 365 4.15 -2.26 -8.39
CA SER A 365 5.60 -2.06 -8.18
C SER A 365 6.02 -2.25 -6.71
N TRP A 366 5.14 -2.77 -5.87
CA TRP A 366 5.43 -3.00 -4.46
C TRP A 366 6.00 -4.40 -4.23
N HIS A 367 7.09 -4.46 -3.47
CA HIS A 367 7.89 -5.68 -3.29
C HIS A 367 8.04 -6.13 -1.83
N LYS A 368 7.56 -5.33 -0.89
CA LYS A 368 7.58 -5.67 0.53
C LYS A 368 6.36 -6.53 0.89
N THR A 369 6.53 -7.32 1.94
CA THR A 369 5.44 -7.98 2.67
C THR A 369 5.58 -7.64 4.15
N SER A 370 5.03 -6.49 4.54
CA SER A 370 5.14 -5.89 5.87
C SER A 370 3.95 -6.31 6.74
N THR A 371 4.20 -7.23 7.67
CA THR A 371 3.21 -7.84 8.57
C THR A 371 3.57 -7.56 10.04
N VAL A 372 2.87 -8.19 10.98
CA VAL A 372 3.27 -8.15 12.40
C VAL A 372 4.56 -8.94 12.65
N GLN A 373 4.88 -9.94 11.82
CA GLN A 373 6.06 -10.80 12.03
C GLN A 373 7.38 -10.04 11.88
N ASN A 374 7.42 -9.07 10.97
CA ASN A 374 8.58 -8.21 10.69
C ASN A 374 8.36 -6.77 11.20
N LEU A 375 7.47 -6.59 12.18
CA LEU A 375 7.27 -5.34 12.90
C LEU A 375 8.17 -5.30 14.13
N LEU A 376 8.89 -4.20 14.30
CA LEU A 376 9.63 -3.91 15.51
C LEU A 376 9.01 -2.71 16.23
N ILE A 377 8.89 -2.82 17.55
CA ILE A 377 8.45 -1.72 18.42
C ILE A 377 9.66 -1.23 19.19
N ARG A 378 10.03 0.04 18.98
CA ARG A 378 11.10 0.72 19.71
C ARG A 378 10.48 1.58 20.79
N GLU A 379 11.00 1.50 22.00
CA GLU A 379 10.44 2.22 23.15
C GLU A 379 11.43 3.23 23.71
N SER A 380 10.92 4.37 24.13
CA SER A 380 11.62 5.31 24.99
C SER A 380 10.65 5.76 26.07
N SER A 381 11.11 5.84 27.32
CA SER A 381 10.28 6.21 28.45
C SER A 381 11.04 7.08 29.42
N ALA A 382 10.33 7.96 30.13
CA ALA A 382 10.92 8.65 31.27
C ALA A 382 11.28 7.62 32.35
N THR A 383 12.55 7.56 32.75
CA THR A 383 13.06 6.56 33.71
C THR A 383 12.68 6.83 35.17
N ASP A 384 12.26 8.06 35.49
CA ASP A 384 11.79 8.49 36.80
C ASP A 384 10.56 9.39 36.64
N GLY A 385 9.62 9.35 37.60
CA GLY A 385 8.41 10.19 37.58
C GLY A 385 8.77 11.66 37.32
N LEU A 386 8.17 12.23 36.28
CA LEU A 386 8.32 13.62 35.93
C LEU A 386 7.57 14.44 36.98
N ASN A 387 8.26 15.31 37.71
CA ASN A 387 7.61 16.32 38.56
C ASN A 387 7.38 17.60 37.74
N VAL A 388 6.77 17.47 36.56
CA VAL A 388 6.51 18.61 35.68
C VAL A 388 5.11 19.14 35.96
N THR A 389 5.04 20.30 36.60
CA THR A 389 3.79 21.06 36.75
C THR A 389 3.74 22.19 35.73
N VAL A 390 2.66 22.27 34.98
CA VAL A 390 2.35 23.33 34.01
C VAL A 390 1.32 24.26 34.63
N GLN A 391 1.75 25.46 35.00
CA GLN A 391 0.88 26.48 35.59
C GLN A 391 -0.09 27.07 34.56
N PRO A 392 -1.19 27.71 34.98
CA PRO A 392 -2.09 28.40 34.06
C PRO A 392 -1.35 29.45 33.22
N GLY A 393 -1.55 29.42 31.90
CA GLY A 393 -0.86 30.28 30.93
C GLY A 393 0.57 29.88 30.59
N GLU A 394 1.05 28.74 31.10
CA GLU A 394 2.41 28.25 30.88
C GLU A 394 2.47 27.21 29.75
N THR A 395 3.60 27.18 29.06
CA THR A 395 4.03 26.11 28.17
C THR A 395 5.25 25.42 28.76
N ARG A 396 5.24 24.09 28.81
CA ARG A 396 6.38 23.27 29.26
C ARG A 396 6.74 22.21 28.23
N THR A 397 8.01 21.84 28.20
CA THR A 397 8.50 20.75 27.36
C THR A 397 9.28 19.73 28.20
N THR A 398 9.28 18.49 27.72
CA THR A 398 10.11 17.39 28.21
C THR A 398 10.56 16.54 27.03
N THR A 399 11.67 15.83 27.16
CA THR A 399 12.30 15.12 26.03
C THR A 399 12.55 13.65 26.34
N LEU A 400 12.40 12.82 25.31
CA LEU A 400 12.81 11.43 25.24
C LEU A 400 13.78 11.23 24.06
N GLN A 401 14.51 10.11 24.03
CA GLN A 401 15.52 9.85 23.01
C GLN A 401 15.37 8.43 22.46
N PHE A 402 15.50 8.29 21.14
CA PHE A 402 15.86 7.00 20.55
C PHE A 402 17.33 7.03 20.12
N ASP A 403 18.11 6.05 20.58
CA ASP A 403 19.54 5.96 20.27
C ASP A 403 19.82 5.27 18.93
N THR A 404 18.85 4.52 18.40
CA THR A 404 19.01 3.72 17.18
C THR A 404 18.18 4.31 16.05
N ALA A 405 18.80 4.47 14.88
CA ALA A 405 18.11 4.88 13.67
C ALA A 405 17.15 3.79 13.20
N ALA A 406 15.93 4.18 12.90
CA ALA A 406 14.90 3.36 12.29
C ALA A 406 13.87 4.27 11.63
N ARG A 407 13.21 3.78 10.59
CA ARG A 407 12.15 4.52 9.90
C ARG A 407 10.83 4.34 10.65
N ALA A 408 10.16 5.43 10.98
CA ALA A 408 8.84 5.41 11.62
C ALA A 408 7.73 5.05 10.62
N GLU A 409 6.75 4.28 11.09
CA GLU A 409 5.46 4.09 10.42
C GLU A 409 4.34 4.66 11.30
N TYR A 410 4.32 4.29 12.58
CA TYR A 410 3.35 4.81 13.54
C TYR A 410 4.04 5.18 14.86
N ILE A 411 3.53 6.21 15.54
CA ILE A 411 3.99 6.64 16.85
C ILE A 411 2.86 6.55 17.87
N THR A 412 3.09 5.89 19.00
CA THR A 412 2.18 5.92 20.15
C THR A 412 2.79 6.67 21.33
N ILE A 413 1.98 7.45 22.03
CA ILE A 413 2.38 8.28 23.16
C ILE A 413 1.47 7.95 24.34
N LYS A 414 2.01 7.29 25.36
CA LYS A 414 1.29 7.07 26.60
C LYS A 414 1.50 8.25 27.53
N LEU A 415 0.42 8.91 27.93
CA LEU A 415 0.43 10.05 28.86
C LEU A 415 -0.18 9.64 30.20
N ASP A 416 0.44 10.08 31.29
CA ASP A 416 -0.12 10.06 32.64
C ASP A 416 -0.16 11.50 33.18
N LEU A 417 -1.35 12.10 33.16
CA LEU A 417 -1.58 13.52 33.37
C LEU A 417 -2.68 13.76 34.41
N ASN A 418 -2.32 14.38 35.53
CA ASN A 418 -3.31 14.97 36.44
C ASN A 418 -3.70 16.36 35.92
N ALA A 419 -4.89 16.48 35.36
CA ALA A 419 -5.43 17.71 34.78
C ALA A 419 -6.84 17.96 35.31
N PRO A 420 -7.00 18.77 36.38
CA PRO A 420 -8.32 19.04 36.97
C PRO A 420 -9.34 19.60 35.97
N GLU A 421 -8.87 20.28 34.93
CA GLU A 421 -9.66 20.84 33.84
C GLU A 421 -9.00 20.53 32.49
N LEU A 422 -9.17 19.30 32.00
CA LEU A 422 -8.54 18.81 30.77
C LEU A 422 -8.89 19.66 29.54
N GLN A 423 -10.05 20.33 29.53
CA GLN A 423 -10.48 21.24 28.47
C GLN A 423 -9.57 22.48 28.29
N HIS A 424 -8.61 22.71 29.19
CA HIS A 424 -7.64 23.81 29.10
C HIS A 424 -6.25 23.35 28.62
N VAL A 425 -6.06 22.05 28.38
CA VAL A 425 -4.76 21.45 28.08
C VAL A 425 -4.62 21.16 26.59
N SER A 426 -3.44 21.43 26.04
CA SER A 426 -3.02 20.92 24.74
C SER A 426 -1.69 20.18 24.85
N ALA A 427 -1.51 19.15 24.01
CA ALA A 427 -0.28 18.37 23.93
C ALA A 427 0.15 18.17 22.49
N PHE A 428 1.45 18.37 22.23
CA PHE A 428 2.08 18.21 20.93
C PHE A 428 3.34 17.37 21.06
N LEU A 429 3.60 16.51 20.08
CA LEU A 429 4.86 15.80 19.93
C LEU A 429 5.68 16.45 18.81
N VAL A 430 6.96 16.68 19.05
CA VAL A 430 7.91 17.16 18.03
C VAL A 430 9.00 16.12 17.84
N SER A 431 9.18 15.64 16.61
CA SER A 431 10.20 14.66 16.26
C SER A 431 11.58 15.30 16.06
N PRO A 432 12.67 14.50 15.95
CA PRO A 432 14.03 15.00 15.74
C PRO A 432 14.19 15.81 14.44
N SER A 433 13.36 15.54 13.42
CA SER A 433 13.31 16.31 12.16
C SER A 433 12.65 17.68 12.33
N GLY A 434 11.99 17.93 13.46
CA GLY A 434 11.22 19.14 13.74
C GLY A 434 9.74 19.04 13.38
N THR A 435 9.24 17.88 12.94
CA THR A 435 7.82 17.70 12.61
C THR A 435 6.98 17.69 13.88
N GLU A 436 5.95 18.54 13.90
CA GLU A 436 5.01 18.66 15.02
C GLU A 436 3.72 17.86 14.77
N SER A 437 3.25 17.15 15.78
CA SER A 437 2.01 16.37 15.79
C SER A 437 1.10 16.82 16.93
N PRO A 438 -0.08 17.40 16.65
CA PRO A 438 -1.08 17.67 17.67
C PRO A 438 -1.69 16.36 18.18
N LEU A 439 -1.66 16.13 19.49
CA LEU A 439 -2.16 14.91 20.12
C LEU A 439 -3.44 15.16 20.94
N LEU A 440 -3.50 16.31 21.61
CA LEU A 440 -4.59 16.74 22.48
C LEU A 440 -4.82 18.22 22.24
N LEU A 441 -6.04 18.62 21.92
CA LEU A 441 -6.36 20.01 21.58
C LEU A 441 -7.58 20.50 22.37
N ARG A 442 -7.42 20.69 23.69
CA ARG A 442 -8.46 21.25 24.58
C ARG A 442 -9.80 20.54 24.39
N PRO A 443 -9.89 19.24 24.73
CA PRO A 443 -11.09 18.44 24.50
C PRO A 443 -12.32 19.13 25.10
N PRO A 444 -13.46 19.11 24.39
CA PRO A 444 -14.68 19.73 24.86
C PRO A 444 -15.33 18.87 25.96
N ALA A 445 -15.86 19.50 27.01
CA ALA A 445 -16.60 18.80 28.08
C ALA A 445 -18.07 18.57 27.69
N ILE A 446 -18.28 17.87 26.58
CA ILE A 446 -19.60 17.55 26.01
C ILE A 446 -19.63 16.11 25.47
N ASP A 447 -20.83 15.56 25.36
CA ASP A 447 -21.07 14.28 24.71
C ASP A 447 -21.32 14.44 23.19
N ASN A 448 -21.64 13.32 22.53
CA ASN A 448 -21.94 13.28 21.10
C ASN A 448 -23.23 14.02 20.69
N ASN A 449 -24.09 14.38 21.63
CA ASN A 449 -25.27 15.19 21.36
C ASN A 449 -25.00 16.69 21.57
N GLY A 450 -23.81 17.02 22.08
CA GLY A 450 -23.43 18.37 22.48
C GLY A 450 -23.92 18.74 23.89
N ASP A 451 -24.42 17.76 24.66
CA ASP A 451 -24.85 17.96 26.04
C ASP A 451 -23.63 17.97 26.97
N PRO A 452 -23.65 18.74 28.08
CA PRO A 452 -22.52 18.80 29.01
C PRO A 452 -22.16 17.43 29.59
N ALA A 453 -20.89 17.05 29.47
CA ALA A 453 -20.39 15.76 29.92
C ALA A 453 -18.99 15.91 30.54
N PRO A 454 -18.75 15.43 31.76
CA PRO A 454 -17.51 15.70 32.49
C PRO A 454 -16.32 14.93 31.90
N LEU A 455 -15.21 15.64 31.69
CA LEU A 455 -13.93 15.03 31.33
C LEU A 455 -13.24 14.40 32.55
N THR A 456 -12.35 13.44 32.29
CA THR A 456 -11.47 12.90 33.33
C THR A 456 -10.55 13.97 33.91
N THR A 457 -10.32 13.91 35.22
CA THR A 457 -9.33 14.74 35.91
C THR A 457 -7.95 14.10 35.99
N HIS A 458 -7.85 12.81 35.64
CA HIS A 458 -6.62 12.03 35.57
C HIS A 458 -6.62 11.21 34.27
N LEU A 459 -5.92 11.71 33.27
CA LEU A 459 -5.79 11.08 31.97
C LEU A 459 -4.62 10.09 32.01
N VAL A 460 -4.93 8.80 31.89
CA VAL A 460 -3.96 7.74 31.61
C VAL A 460 -4.37 7.06 30.31
N ASP A 461 -3.78 7.47 29.20
CA ASP A 461 -4.20 7.01 27.88
C ASP A 461 -3.02 6.97 26.89
N THR A 462 -3.18 6.16 25.84
CA THR A 462 -2.25 6.07 24.70
C THR A 462 -2.86 6.79 23.51
N LEU A 463 -2.17 7.82 23.04
CA LEU A 463 -2.50 8.60 21.85
C LEU A 463 -1.65 8.11 20.68
N GLY A 464 -2.11 8.31 19.46
CA GLY A 464 -1.45 7.88 18.24
C GLY A 464 -1.11 9.03 17.30
N SER A 465 -0.17 8.79 16.39
CA SER A 465 0.15 9.70 15.29
C SER A 465 0.77 8.97 14.10
N VAL A 466 0.30 9.31 12.90
CA VAL A 466 0.93 8.92 11.61
C VAL A 466 1.77 10.05 11.00
N ARG A 467 1.80 11.25 11.59
CA ARG A 467 2.48 12.43 10.99
C ARG A 467 3.98 12.25 10.75
N HIS A 468 4.60 11.33 11.48
CA HIS A 468 6.04 11.06 11.43
C HIS A 468 6.39 9.91 10.47
N TRP A 469 5.44 9.39 9.69
CA TRP A 469 5.67 8.29 8.76
C TRP A 469 6.84 8.58 7.83
N GLY A 470 7.78 7.66 7.73
CA GLY A 470 8.99 7.78 6.90
C GLY A 470 10.17 8.49 7.55
N GLU A 471 9.99 9.13 8.71
CA GLU A 471 11.09 9.82 9.39
C GLU A 471 12.06 8.85 10.07
N ASN A 472 13.32 9.26 10.19
CA ASN A 472 14.26 8.59 11.08
C ASN A 472 13.95 8.95 12.55
N ILE A 473 13.72 7.94 13.39
CA ILE A 473 13.36 8.15 14.80
C ILE A 473 14.53 8.57 15.69
N ALA A 474 15.78 8.38 15.25
CA ALA A 474 16.96 8.64 16.09
C ALA A 474 17.05 10.11 16.52
N GLY A 475 17.32 10.32 17.80
CA GLY A 475 17.48 11.65 18.40
C GLY A 475 16.33 12.05 19.31
N SER A 476 16.23 13.36 19.53
CA SER A 476 15.41 13.95 20.59
C SER A 476 13.96 14.15 20.17
N TRP A 477 13.04 13.51 20.89
CA TRP A 477 11.61 13.72 20.79
C TRP A 477 11.14 14.64 21.92
N THR A 478 10.36 15.66 21.60
CA THR A 478 9.89 16.66 22.58
C THR A 478 8.38 16.59 22.74
N LEU A 479 7.90 16.34 23.95
CA LEU A 479 6.50 16.55 24.31
C LEU A 479 6.34 17.99 24.80
N ARG A 480 5.47 18.78 24.16
CA ARG A 480 5.06 20.11 24.59
C ARG A 480 3.67 20.03 25.22
N LEU A 481 3.51 20.61 26.41
CA LEU A 481 2.23 20.78 27.09
C LEU A 481 1.95 22.27 27.26
N ASP A 482 0.74 22.67 26.87
CA ASP A 482 0.24 24.03 26.97
C ASP A 482 -0.98 24.04 27.89
N ASN A 483 -1.00 24.92 28.89
CA ASN A 483 -2.14 25.14 29.78
C ASN A 483 -2.69 26.55 29.57
N SER A 484 -3.99 26.69 29.29
CA SER A 484 -4.59 28.01 29.09
C SER A 484 -4.54 28.86 30.37
N GLN A 485 -4.67 30.18 30.24
CA GLN A 485 -4.68 31.08 31.40
C GLN A 485 -5.87 30.84 32.34
N ASP A 486 -6.96 30.29 31.81
CA ASP A 486 -8.19 30.03 32.56
C ASP A 486 -8.18 28.66 33.28
N GLY A 487 -7.15 27.84 33.05
CA GLY A 487 -7.07 26.49 33.62
C GLY A 487 -6.57 26.43 35.07
N GLN A 488 -6.50 25.21 35.60
CA GLN A 488 -5.83 24.87 36.86
C GLN A 488 -4.43 24.27 36.61
N PRO A 489 -3.52 24.25 37.60
CA PRO A 489 -2.23 23.59 37.47
C PRO A 489 -2.37 22.12 37.03
N VAL A 490 -1.59 21.75 36.00
CA VAL A 490 -1.58 20.40 35.42
C VAL A 490 -0.27 19.72 35.79
N ALA A 491 -0.29 18.46 36.22
CA ALA A 491 0.92 17.69 36.51
C ALA A 491 1.07 16.52 35.53
N LEU A 492 2.17 16.52 34.78
CA LEU A 492 2.59 15.38 33.95
C LEU A 492 3.42 14.45 34.83
N ASN A 493 2.87 13.29 35.18
CA ASN A 493 3.53 12.31 36.06
C ASN A 493 4.55 11.47 35.30
N THR A 494 4.20 11.01 34.10
CA THR A 494 5.11 10.29 33.20
C THR A 494 4.58 10.32 31.77
N TRP A 495 5.46 10.04 30.82
CA TRP A 495 5.08 9.67 29.46
C TRP A 495 6.09 8.70 28.86
N SER A 496 5.62 7.94 27.87
CA SER A 496 6.47 7.06 27.05
C SER A 496 6.07 7.15 25.59
N LEU A 497 7.03 6.82 24.74
CA LEU A 497 6.92 6.83 23.30
C LEU A 497 7.20 5.42 22.79
N GLN A 498 6.37 4.92 21.88
CA GLN A 498 6.72 3.76 21.06
C GLN A 498 6.71 4.15 19.59
N ALA A 499 7.73 3.71 18.85
CA ALA A 499 7.79 3.82 17.41
C ALA A 499 7.65 2.43 16.79
N TYR A 500 6.72 2.31 15.85
CA TYR A 500 6.47 1.13 15.03
C TYR A 500 7.36 1.26 13.79
N THR A 501 8.26 0.31 13.60
CA THR A 501 9.30 0.36 12.57
C THR A 501 9.45 -1.00 11.89
N PRO A 502 9.89 -1.06 10.62
CA PRO A 502 10.27 -2.33 9.99
C PRO A 502 11.49 -2.97 10.66
N ASP A 503 11.66 -4.27 10.46
CA ASP A 503 12.81 -5.05 10.91
C ASP A 503 14.06 -4.88 10.04
N ALA A 504 13.87 -4.47 8.79
CA ALA A 504 14.92 -4.05 7.87
C ALA A 504 14.91 -2.52 7.65
N PRO A 505 16.08 -1.89 7.44
CA PRO A 505 16.14 -0.47 7.12
C PRO A 505 15.53 -0.18 5.74
N SER A 506 14.83 0.96 5.60
CA SER A 506 14.42 1.54 4.32
C SER A 506 14.29 3.06 4.47
N PRO A 507 14.37 3.86 3.38
CA PRO A 507 13.89 3.49 2.05
C PRO A 507 15.01 3.02 1.13
N GLY A 508 14.85 1.82 0.57
CA GLY A 508 15.53 1.40 -0.66
C GLY A 508 14.89 2.01 -1.91
N THR A 509 13.78 2.76 -1.77
CA THR A 509 12.95 3.26 -2.88
C THR A 509 12.47 4.68 -2.61
N GLN A 510 12.62 5.56 -3.59
CA GLN A 510 12.03 6.89 -3.65
C GLN A 510 10.80 6.84 -4.55
N ILE A 511 9.65 7.29 -4.03
CA ILE A 511 8.34 7.14 -4.68
C ILE A 511 7.87 8.47 -5.24
N PHE A 512 7.34 8.43 -6.46
CA PHE A 512 6.84 9.59 -7.20
C PHE A 512 5.40 9.39 -7.65
N THR A 513 4.60 10.44 -7.53
CA THR A 513 3.24 10.54 -8.04
C THR A 513 3.12 11.78 -8.93
N ASP A 514 1.98 11.95 -9.61
CA ASP A 514 1.70 13.17 -10.38
C ASP A 514 1.76 14.46 -9.52
N GLU A 515 1.69 14.37 -8.18
CA GLU A 515 1.88 15.51 -7.28
C GLU A 515 3.30 16.08 -7.30
N PHE A 516 4.30 15.31 -7.76
CA PHE A 516 5.68 15.78 -7.88
C PHE A 516 5.78 17.07 -8.70
N ALA A 517 4.97 17.21 -9.76
CA ALA A 517 4.91 18.40 -10.58
C ALA A 517 4.61 19.66 -9.76
N THR A 518 3.65 19.57 -8.84
CA THR A 518 3.33 20.70 -7.96
C THR A 518 4.39 20.86 -6.87
N MET A 519 4.81 19.77 -6.25
CA MET A 519 5.72 19.82 -5.11
C MET A 519 7.08 20.37 -5.49
N ALA A 520 7.61 20.04 -6.66
CA ALA A 520 8.84 20.62 -7.17
C ALA A 520 8.72 22.12 -7.47
N MET A 521 7.54 22.62 -7.87
CA MET A 521 7.31 24.06 -8.02
C MET A 521 7.31 24.78 -6.67
N LEU A 522 6.75 24.17 -5.64
CA LEU A 522 6.68 24.74 -4.28
C LEU A 522 8.02 24.62 -3.53
N GLN A 523 8.76 23.54 -3.76
CA GLN A 523 10.02 23.20 -3.10
C GLN A 523 11.03 22.68 -4.13
N PRO A 524 11.75 23.58 -4.84
CA PRO A 524 12.66 23.20 -5.92
C PRO A 524 13.80 22.25 -5.52
N ALA A 525 14.13 22.15 -4.22
CA ALA A 525 15.13 21.19 -3.72
C ALA A 525 14.75 19.72 -3.97
N ARG A 526 13.46 19.42 -4.22
CA ARG A 526 12.96 18.08 -4.51
C ARG A 526 13.44 17.51 -5.86
N THR A 527 14.08 18.31 -6.72
CA THR A 527 14.51 17.88 -8.06
C THR A 527 15.93 17.32 -8.10
N LEU A 528 16.58 17.13 -6.95
CA LEU A 528 17.85 16.42 -6.85
C LEU A 528 17.64 15.12 -6.07
N LEU A 529 17.74 13.99 -6.74
CA LEU A 529 17.57 12.68 -6.12
C LEU A 529 18.92 12.12 -5.71
N ASN A 530 18.95 11.50 -4.52
CA ASN A 530 20.17 10.91 -3.99
C ASN A 530 19.96 9.43 -3.64
N PRO A 531 20.83 8.50 -4.08
CA PRO A 531 20.67 7.07 -3.84
C PRO A 531 20.74 6.67 -2.36
N TYR A 532 21.30 7.50 -1.47
CA TYR A 532 21.26 7.28 -0.02
C TYR A 532 19.84 7.47 0.58
N GLN A 533 18.93 8.10 -0.15
CA GLN A 533 17.50 8.19 0.20
C GLN A 533 16.69 7.00 -0.35
N GLY A 534 17.32 6.17 -1.18
CA GLY A 534 16.74 5.00 -1.83
C GLY A 534 17.39 4.78 -3.18
N GLN A 535 17.87 3.57 -3.42
CA GLN A 535 18.54 3.18 -4.67
C GLN A 535 17.56 2.88 -5.81
N SER A 536 16.27 2.86 -5.52
CA SER A 536 15.22 2.69 -6.52
C SER A 536 14.45 3.99 -6.75
N ILE A 537 14.11 4.28 -8.00
CA ILE A 537 13.22 5.39 -8.39
C ILE A 537 11.91 4.76 -8.86
N ASN A 538 10.85 4.93 -8.07
CA ASN A 538 9.53 4.39 -8.39
C ASN A 538 8.57 5.51 -8.80
N ALA A 539 8.35 5.66 -10.09
CA ALA A 539 7.40 6.57 -10.72
C ALA A 539 6.16 5.82 -11.26
N ALA A 540 5.84 4.63 -10.75
CA ALA A 540 4.69 3.86 -11.23
C ALA A 540 3.36 4.62 -11.10
N ALA A 541 3.23 5.49 -10.10
CA ALA A 541 2.06 6.35 -9.90
C ALA A 541 2.10 7.68 -10.67
N VAL A 542 2.96 7.79 -11.70
CA VAL A 542 3.01 8.94 -12.60
C VAL A 542 2.28 8.59 -13.89
N THR A 543 1.41 9.49 -14.36
CA THR A 543 0.57 9.21 -15.53
C THR A 543 1.08 9.82 -16.85
N LYS A 544 2.16 10.59 -16.77
CA LYS A 544 2.84 11.19 -17.92
C LYS A 544 4.08 10.39 -18.28
N ASP A 545 4.52 10.56 -19.52
CA ASP A 545 5.82 10.10 -20.00
C ASP A 545 6.93 10.46 -19.01
N THR A 546 7.65 9.42 -18.58
CA THR A 546 8.76 9.43 -17.64
C THR A 546 10.02 9.06 -18.40
N PHE A 547 11.06 9.87 -18.22
CA PHE A 547 12.40 9.58 -18.74
C PHE A 547 13.35 9.42 -17.58
N ILE A 548 14.10 8.33 -17.52
CA ILE A 548 15.16 8.13 -16.53
C ILE A 548 16.38 7.56 -17.24
N ASP A 549 17.49 8.28 -17.17
CA ASP A 549 18.77 7.87 -17.75
C ASP A 549 19.88 7.90 -16.70
N LEU A 550 20.20 6.71 -16.16
CA LEU A 550 21.26 6.52 -15.19
C LEU A 550 22.67 6.68 -15.81
N SER A 551 22.81 6.57 -17.13
CA SER A 551 24.11 6.79 -17.79
C SER A 551 24.51 8.27 -17.83
N ASN A 552 23.52 9.17 -17.84
CA ASN A 552 23.73 10.63 -17.90
C ASN A 552 23.28 11.37 -16.64
N GLY A 553 22.69 10.68 -15.66
CA GLY A 553 22.23 11.25 -14.39
C GLY A 553 21.08 12.24 -14.53
N GLN A 554 20.17 12.00 -15.48
CA GLN A 554 19.05 12.88 -15.77
C GLN A 554 17.73 12.11 -15.76
N ALA A 555 16.69 12.77 -15.27
CA ALA A 555 15.32 12.28 -15.35
C ALA A 555 14.32 13.40 -15.69
N LEU A 556 13.18 13.00 -16.22
CA LEU A 556 11.95 13.78 -16.34
C LEU A 556 10.84 12.97 -15.69
N ILE A 557 10.35 13.42 -14.54
CA ILE A 557 9.30 12.71 -13.78
C ILE A 557 8.12 13.66 -13.61
N ALA A 558 6.90 13.22 -13.97
CA ALA A 558 5.68 14.04 -13.97
C ALA A 558 5.79 15.37 -14.76
N GLY A 559 6.74 15.46 -15.70
CA GLY A 559 7.07 16.67 -16.46
C GLY A 559 8.08 17.62 -15.78
N VAL A 560 8.72 17.20 -14.69
CA VAL A 560 9.74 17.96 -13.95
C VAL A 560 11.12 17.41 -14.28
N SER A 561 12.04 18.29 -14.70
CA SER A 561 13.44 17.92 -14.89
C SER A 561 14.12 17.71 -13.54
N THR A 562 14.75 16.55 -13.41
CA THR A 562 15.29 16.04 -12.16
C THR A 562 16.73 15.57 -12.40
N ALA A 563 17.64 15.97 -11.51
CA ALA A 563 19.02 15.54 -11.52
C ALA A 563 19.21 14.34 -10.59
N LEU A 564 20.05 13.40 -11.00
CA LEU A 564 20.41 12.22 -10.21
C LEU A 564 21.84 12.38 -9.69
N ALA A 565 22.00 12.50 -8.37
CA ALA A 565 23.32 12.43 -7.74
C ALA A 565 23.83 10.99 -7.80
N ASP A 566 25.11 10.79 -8.12
CA ASP A 566 25.76 9.47 -8.15
C ASP A 566 24.92 8.40 -8.90
N PRO A 567 24.59 8.63 -10.19
CA PRO A 567 23.59 7.83 -10.89
C PRO A 567 23.97 6.34 -11.07
N GLY A 568 25.25 6.00 -10.88
CA GLY A 568 25.76 4.63 -10.86
C GLY A 568 25.42 3.84 -9.59
N ASP A 569 24.86 4.47 -8.56
CA ASP A 569 24.45 3.81 -7.31
C ASP A 569 22.94 3.49 -7.25
N PHE A 570 22.15 3.96 -8.22
CA PHE A 570 20.77 3.50 -8.41
C PHE A 570 20.73 2.13 -9.08
N LEU A 571 19.70 1.35 -8.75
CA LEU A 571 19.55 -0.05 -9.14
C LEU A 571 18.23 -0.33 -9.86
N ASN A 572 17.11 0.24 -9.39
CA ASN A 572 15.79 -0.12 -9.93
C ASN A 572 15.02 1.12 -10.41
N LEU A 573 14.41 1.02 -11.58
CA LEU A 573 13.59 2.06 -12.17
C LEU A 573 12.20 1.51 -12.44
N TYR A 574 11.18 2.18 -11.92
CA TYR A 574 9.78 1.85 -12.19
C TYR A 574 9.11 3.07 -12.81
N ALA A 575 8.46 2.87 -13.95
CA ALA A 575 7.68 3.88 -14.65
C ALA A 575 6.20 3.46 -14.72
N GLY A 576 5.38 4.34 -15.29
CA GLY A 576 3.95 4.42 -15.00
C GLY A 576 3.08 4.18 -16.22
N ASP A 577 2.13 5.08 -16.45
CA ASP A 577 1.14 4.96 -17.54
C ASP A 577 1.54 5.74 -18.82
N GLY A 578 2.76 6.29 -18.85
CA GLY A 578 3.29 7.12 -19.94
C GLY A 578 3.91 6.30 -21.07
N ASN A 579 4.36 6.94 -22.15
CA ASN A 579 5.32 6.28 -23.05
C ASN A 579 6.72 6.59 -22.52
N ASP A 580 7.24 5.66 -21.74
CA ASP A 580 8.37 5.87 -20.87
C ASP A 580 9.69 5.48 -21.55
N LEU A 581 10.79 6.11 -21.12
CA LEU A 581 12.14 5.80 -21.58
C LEU A 581 13.03 5.55 -20.37
N LEU A 582 13.39 4.28 -20.18
CA LEU A 582 14.22 3.81 -19.08
C LEU A 582 15.59 3.37 -19.60
N ARG A 583 16.64 3.90 -18.99
CA ARG A 583 18.02 3.51 -19.29
C ARG A 583 18.79 3.24 -18.01
N GLY A 584 19.23 1.98 -17.88
CA GLY A 584 20.07 1.52 -16.79
C GLY A 584 21.52 2.02 -16.88
N ASN A 585 22.34 1.54 -15.95
CA ASN A 585 23.75 1.87 -15.83
C ASN A 585 24.63 0.66 -16.17
N ALA A 586 25.73 0.48 -15.45
CA ALA A 586 26.66 -0.65 -15.66
C ALA A 586 26.51 -1.74 -14.58
N ARG A 587 25.54 -1.57 -13.68
CA ARG A 587 25.14 -2.56 -12.68
C ARG A 587 23.90 -3.28 -13.16
N ASP A 588 23.67 -4.45 -12.59
CA ASP A 588 22.45 -5.22 -12.76
C ASP A 588 21.24 -4.38 -12.32
N ASN A 589 20.37 -4.02 -13.26
CA ASN A 589 19.19 -3.20 -12.99
C ASN A 589 17.88 -3.95 -13.18
N ILE A 590 16.86 -3.55 -12.41
CA ILE A 590 15.48 -3.97 -12.64
C ILE A 590 14.68 -2.78 -13.15
N LEU A 591 14.08 -2.97 -14.33
CA LEU A 591 13.39 -1.93 -15.08
C LEU A 591 11.93 -2.35 -15.28
N MET A 592 10.99 -1.58 -14.74
CA MET A 592 9.55 -1.80 -14.95
C MET A 592 9.00 -0.66 -15.81
N PRO A 593 8.79 -0.86 -17.12
CA PRO A 593 8.32 0.20 -18.01
C PRO A 593 6.88 0.63 -17.71
N GLY A 594 6.02 -0.28 -17.23
CA GLY A 594 4.65 0.03 -16.88
C GLY A 594 3.69 -0.21 -18.06
N ARG A 595 2.82 0.76 -18.34
CA ARG A 595 1.88 0.74 -19.47
C ARG A 595 2.26 1.83 -20.44
N GLY A 596 2.30 1.52 -21.73
CA GLY A 596 2.60 2.53 -22.73
C GLY A 596 3.25 1.90 -23.94
N ASN A 597 3.81 2.72 -24.84
CA ASN A 597 4.78 2.20 -25.79
C ASN A 597 6.17 2.61 -25.31
N ASP A 598 6.80 1.74 -24.53
CA ASP A 598 7.96 2.10 -23.76
C ASP A 598 9.26 1.74 -24.47
N ARG A 599 10.35 2.36 -24.03
CA ARG A 599 11.70 2.07 -24.50
C ARG A 599 12.58 1.75 -23.31
N VAL A 600 13.14 0.56 -23.31
CA VAL A 600 13.97 0.07 -22.21
C VAL A 600 15.35 -0.34 -22.74
N ASP A 601 16.38 0.20 -22.11
CA ASP A 601 17.78 -0.12 -22.34
C ASP A 601 18.43 -0.50 -21.01
N GLY A 602 18.71 -1.78 -20.77
CA GLY A 602 19.37 -2.23 -19.54
C GLY A 602 20.76 -1.61 -19.36
N GLY A 603 21.48 -1.44 -20.47
CA GLY A 603 22.84 -0.92 -20.45
C GLY A 603 23.85 -2.05 -20.39
N ALA A 604 24.71 -2.04 -19.38
CA ALA A 604 25.67 -3.11 -19.15
C ALA A 604 25.41 -3.76 -17.80
N GLY A 605 25.75 -5.04 -17.66
CA GLY A 605 25.36 -5.83 -16.49
C GLY A 605 24.35 -6.90 -16.87
N ILE A 606 23.73 -7.50 -15.87
CA ILE A 606 22.59 -8.40 -16.03
C ILE A 606 21.31 -7.62 -15.68
N ASP A 607 20.56 -7.25 -16.69
CA ASP A 607 19.38 -6.43 -16.55
C ASP A 607 18.10 -7.25 -16.72
N ALA A 608 17.10 -6.89 -15.92
CA ALA A 608 15.79 -7.51 -15.93
C ALA A 608 14.70 -6.49 -16.24
N VAL A 609 13.78 -6.84 -17.13
CA VAL A 609 12.56 -6.09 -17.37
C VAL A 609 11.38 -6.76 -16.68
N LYS A 610 10.68 -6.03 -15.82
CA LYS A 610 9.48 -6.51 -15.12
C LYS A 610 8.22 -6.01 -15.80
N PHE A 611 7.34 -6.95 -16.12
CA PHE A 611 5.98 -6.70 -16.57
C PHE A 611 4.98 -6.93 -15.43
N VAL A 612 3.85 -6.22 -15.47
CA VAL A 612 2.87 -6.18 -14.37
C VAL A 612 1.83 -7.30 -14.46
N ARG A 613 1.86 -8.12 -15.52
CA ARG A 613 0.92 -9.23 -15.75
C ARG A 613 1.62 -10.57 -15.99
N THR A 614 0.80 -11.60 -16.15
CA THR A 614 1.21 -12.95 -16.51
C THR A 614 1.66 -13.01 -17.97
N PHE A 615 2.56 -13.94 -18.30
CA PHE A 615 3.15 -14.04 -19.64
C PHE A 615 2.13 -14.27 -20.76
N ASP A 616 1.01 -14.93 -20.49
CA ASP A 616 -0.06 -15.16 -21.47
C ASP A 616 -0.78 -13.88 -21.92
N GLN A 617 -0.53 -12.77 -21.21
CA GLN A 617 -0.97 -11.44 -21.59
C GLN A 617 0.04 -10.70 -22.47
N TYR A 618 1.16 -11.32 -22.84
CA TYR A 618 2.16 -10.71 -23.70
C TYR A 618 2.54 -11.61 -24.88
N ALA A 619 2.98 -10.99 -25.98
CA ALA A 619 3.63 -11.67 -27.10
C ALA A 619 5.01 -11.07 -27.36
N LEU A 620 6.01 -11.94 -27.53
CA LEU A 620 7.39 -11.53 -27.85
C LEU A 620 7.63 -11.60 -29.36
N ASP A 621 8.17 -10.53 -29.95
CA ASP A 621 8.73 -10.53 -31.31
C ASP A 621 10.25 -10.30 -31.25
N THR A 622 10.98 -11.39 -31.50
CA THR A 622 12.45 -11.46 -31.51
C THR A 622 13.04 -11.27 -32.91
N THR A 623 12.23 -10.98 -33.93
CA THR A 623 12.70 -10.81 -35.32
C THR A 623 13.14 -9.39 -35.64
N ALA A 624 12.74 -8.43 -34.81
CA ALA A 624 13.17 -7.04 -34.87
C ALA A 624 14.63 -6.87 -34.38
N ALA A 625 15.22 -5.70 -34.65
CA ALA A 625 16.59 -5.41 -34.22
C ALA A 625 16.72 -5.31 -32.69
N ASP A 626 15.68 -4.80 -32.04
CA ASP A 626 15.48 -4.77 -30.60
C ASP A 626 14.23 -5.62 -30.29
N LEU A 627 14.22 -6.33 -29.16
CA LEU A 627 13.08 -7.16 -28.74
C LEU A 627 11.82 -6.30 -28.62
N GLN A 628 10.72 -6.75 -29.24
CA GLN A 628 9.42 -6.14 -29.04
C GLN A 628 8.58 -7.00 -28.10
N VAL A 629 7.95 -6.38 -27.10
CA VAL A 629 7.00 -7.03 -26.20
C VAL A 629 5.64 -6.36 -26.39
N HIS A 630 4.66 -7.13 -26.88
CA HIS A 630 3.32 -6.64 -27.17
C HIS A 630 2.35 -7.04 -26.07
N GLY A 631 1.71 -6.06 -25.42
CA GLY A 631 0.58 -6.33 -24.54
C GLY A 631 -0.64 -6.84 -25.33
N LEU A 632 -1.22 -7.94 -24.86
CA LEU A 632 -2.38 -8.60 -25.46
C LEU A 632 -3.68 -8.26 -24.70
N ALA A 633 -3.55 -7.77 -23.46
CA ALA A 633 -4.67 -7.48 -22.58
C ALA A 633 -5.28 -6.09 -22.81
N HIS A 634 -6.49 -5.90 -22.28
CA HIS A 634 -7.19 -4.62 -22.28
C HIS A 634 -6.67 -3.82 -21.07
N GLY A 635 -6.13 -2.61 -21.29
CA GLY A 635 -5.55 -1.82 -20.19
C GLY A 635 -4.54 -0.76 -20.62
N GLY A 636 -4.06 -0.82 -21.87
CA GLY A 636 -3.14 0.18 -22.42
C GLY A 636 -1.66 -0.18 -22.28
N GLU A 637 -1.34 -1.47 -22.11
CA GLU A 637 0.04 -2.00 -22.05
C GLU A 637 0.90 -1.67 -23.27
N GLY A 638 0.29 -1.46 -24.44
CA GLY A 638 0.99 -1.03 -25.66
C GLY A 638 2.04 -2.01 -26.19
N THR A 639 3.15 -1.48 -26.68
CA THR A 639 4.26 -2.23 -27.29
C THR A 639 5.58 -1.64 -26.89
N ASP A 640 6.39 -2.45 -26.21
CA ASP A 640 7.66 -2.03 -25.63
C ASP A 640 8.82 -2.47 -26.49
N THR A 641 9.78 -1.58 -26.66
CA THR A 641 11.07 -1.85 -27.29
C THR A 641 12.13 -2.06 -26.22
N VAL A 642 12.66 -3.28 -26.15
CA VAL A 642 13.60 -3.73 -25.12
C VAL A 642 14.94 -4.10 -25.75
N ARG A 643 16.04 -3.59 -25.20
CA ARG A 643 17.40 -3.94 -25.62
C ARG A 643 18.35 -3.99 -24.43
N ASN A 644 19.46 -4.72 -24.61
CA ASN A 644 20.48 -4.92 -23.57
C ASN A 644 19.86 -5.41 -22.24
N VAL A 645 18.98 -6.40 -22.33
CA VAL A 645 18.27 -7.00 -21.20
C VAL A 645 18.36 -8.51 -21.38
N GLU A 646 18.58 -9.24 -20.29
CA GLU A 646 18.77 -10.68 -20.32
C GLU A 646 17.57 -11.42 -19.75
N ILE A 647 16.86 -10.80 -18.81
CA ILE A 647 15.76 -11.41 -18.06
C ILE A 647 14.45 -10.64 -18.31
N LEU A 648 13.37 -11.36 -18.59
CA LEU A 648 12.01 -10.83 -18.56
C LEU A 648 11.25 -11.47 -17.40
N LEU A 649 10.68 -10.65 -16.53
CA LEU A 649 9.93 -11.05 -15.36
C LEU A 649 8.44 -10.79 -15.60
N PHE A 650 7.64 -11.84 -15.53
CA PHE A 650 6.18 -11.79 -15.51
C PHE A 650 5.70 -12.23 -14.13
N THR A 651 4.45 -11.92 -13.79
CA THR A 651 3.93 -12.24 -12.45
C THR A 651 3.84 -13.75 -12.15
N ASP A 652 3.81 -14.59 -13.19
CA ASP A 652 3.76 -16.05 -13.10
C ASP A 652 5.08 -16.77 -13.43
N GLN A 653 6.01 -16.12 -14.14
CA GLN A 653 7.21 -16.78 -14.64
C GLN A 653 8.37 -15.85 -15.04
N VAL A 654 9.55 -16.46 -15.17
CA VAL A 654 10.76 -15.84 -15.72
C VAL A 654 10.99 -16.33 -17.15
N LYS A 655 11.44 -15.44 -18.05
CA LYS A 655 11.91 -15.77 -19.41
C LYS A 655 13.30 -15.18 -19.64
N LEU A 656 14.08 -15.83 -20.49
CA LEU A 656 15.28 -15.24 -21.07
C LEU A 656 14.86 -14.35 -22.25
N ALA A 657 15.35 -13.11 -22.28
CA ALA A 657 15.14 -12.21 -23.41
C ALA A 657 15.75 -12.77 -24.70
N ASN A 658 16.92 -13.42 -24.58
CA ASN A 658 17.58 -14.18 -25.63
C ASN A 658 17.62 -15.66 -25.23
N ALA A 659 16.58 -16.41 -25.58
CA ALA A 659 16.57 -17.85 -25.36
C ALA A 659 17.66 -18.54 -26.21
N PRO A 660 18.40 -19.53 -25.67
CA PRO A 660 19.38 -20.27 -26.46
C PRO A 660 18.69 -21.06 -27.58
N ASP A 661 19.41 -21.27 -28.69
CA ASP A 661 18.96 -22.12 -29.78
C ASP A 661 19.31 -23.60 -29.53
N ALA A 662 18.80 -24.50 -30.37
CA ALA A 662 19.03 -25.95 -30.22
C ALA A 662 20.50 -26.38 -30.41
N ASN A 663 21.37 -25.50 -30.93
CA ASN A 663 22.81 -25.75 -31.05
C ASN A 663 23.60 -25.22 -29.85
N ASN A 664 22.93 -24.63 -28.86
CA ASN A 664 23.52 -24.05 -27.65
C ASN A 664 22.97 -24.73 -26.38
N PRO A 665 23.27 -26.02 -26.14
CA PRO A 665 22.68 -26.80 -25.05
C PRO A 665 23.09 -26.33 -23.64
N TYR A 666 24.11 -25.46 -23.55
CA TYR A 666 24.59 -24.91 -22.29
C TYR A 666 24.07 -23.48 -22.01
N GLY A 667 23.27 -22.92 -22.92
CA GLY A 667 22.69 -21.60 -22.73
C GLY A 667 23.71 -20.47 -22.75
N VAL A 668 24.80 -20.61 -23.51
CA VAL A 668 25.85 -19.58 -23.59
C VAL A 668 25.30 -18.33 -24.27
N ASP A 669 25.10 -17.25 -23.51
CA ASP A 669 24.84 -15.95 -24.10
C ASP A 669 26.19 -15.37 -24.55
N GLU A 670 26.42 -15.32 -25.87
CA GLU A 670 27.70 -14.92 -26.45
C GLU A 670 28.16 -13.55 -25.94
N ARG A 671 27.26 -12.56 -25.89
CA ARG A 671 27.64 -11.20 -25.48
C ARG A 671 28.03 -11.20 -24.01
N ILE A 672 27.18 -11.73 -23.14
CA ILE A 672 27.44 -11.78 -21.70
C ILE A 672 28.69 -12.60 -21.39
N TYR A 673 28.87 -13.72 -22.08
CA TYR A 673 30.02 -14.58 -21.89
C TYR A 673 31.31 -13.86 -22.27
N LEU A 674 31.35 -13.12 -23.38
CA LEU A 674 32.53 -12.34 -23.76
C LEU A 674 32.75 -11.13 -22.84
N GLU A 675 31.69 -10.46 -22.39
CA GLU A 675 31.80 -9.34 -21.43
C GLU A 675 32.40 -9.78 -20.09
N ARG A 676 31.99 -10.94 -19.57
CA ARG A 676 32.56 -11.52 -18.32
C ARG A 676 33.97 -12.07 -18.50
N ASN A 677 34.38 -12.34 -19.73
CA ASN A 677 35.63 -13.01 -20.05
C ASN A 677 36.45 -12.21 -21.09
N PRO A 678 37.06 -11.07 -20.70
CA PRO A 678 37.75 -10.17 -21.63
C PRO A 678 38.90 -10.83 -22.40
N ASP A 679 39.52 -11.85 -21.82
CA ASP A 679 40.55 -12.68 -22.48
C ASP A 679 39.95 -13.49 -23.64
N VAL A 680 38.76 -14.05 -23.45
CA VAL A 680 38.02 -14.77 -24.50
C VAL A 680 37.51 -13.79 -25.55
N ALA A 681 37.01 -12.61 -25.13
CA ALA A 681 36.61 -11.55 -26.06
C ALA A 681 37.75 -11.13 -26.98
N ALA A 682 38.96 -10.94 -26.44
CA ALA A 682 40.15 -10.66 -27.23
C ALA A 682 40.48 -11.82 -28.19
N ALA A 683 40.43 -13.07 -27.72
CA ALA A 683 40.69 -14.25 -28.53
C ALA A 683 39.70 -14.42 -29.71
N VAL A 684 38.42 -14.10 -29.49
CA VAL A 684 37.38 -14.08 -30.53
C VAL A 684 37.59 -12.93 -31.51
N ALA A 685 37.89 -11.72 -31.02
CA ALA A 685 38.17 -10.56 -31.87
C ALA A 685 39.40 -10.76 -32.77
N GLU A 686 40.41 -11.50 -32.27
CA GLU A 686 41.60 -11.90 -33.03
C GLU A 686 41.37 -13.09 -33.98
N GLY A 687 40.19 -13.72 -33.92
CA GLY A 687 39.83 -14.88 -34.74
C GLY A 687 40.51 -16.19 -34.34
N SER A 688 41.12 -16.24 -33.15
CA SER A 688 41.78 -17.44 -32.62
C SER A 688 40.78 -18.47 -32.04
N ILE A 689 39.59 -18.00 -31.67
CA ILE A 689 38.44 -18.80 -31.25
C ILE A 689 37.22 -18.30 -32.04
N ALA A 690 36.34 -19.21 -32.46
CA ALA A 690 35.20 -18.85 -33.30
C ALA A 690 34.12 -18.05 -32.55
N SER A 691 33.89 -18.37 -31.27
CA SER A 691 32.90 -17.72 -30.41
C SER A 691 33.16 -18.04 -28.93
N GLY A 692 32.54 -17.27 -28.04
CA GLY A 692 32.44 -17.55 -26.61
C GLY A 692 31.77 -18.89 -26.33
N GLN A 693 30.75 -19.27 -27.11
CA GLN A 693 30.17 -20.62 -27.04
C GLN A 693 31.23 -21.72 -27.28
N VAL A 694 32.02 -21.60 -28.36
CA VAL A 694 33.08 -22.57 -28.67
C VAL A 694 34.15 -22.58 -27.58
N HIS A 695 34.49 -21.42 -27.02
CA HIS A 695 35.39 -21.35 -25.87
C HIS A 695 34.80 -22.10 -24.67
N PHE A 696 33.54 -21.86 -24.32
CA PHE A 696 32.90 -22.48 -23.16
C PHE A 696 32.86 -24.00 -23.28
N GLU A 697 32.45 -24.51 -24.45
CA GLU A 697 32.35 -25.94 -24.72
C GLU A 697 33.72 -26.64 -24.67
N THR A 698 34.77 -25.96 -25.15
CA THR A 698 36.11 -26.54 -25.24
C THR A 698 36.89 -26.41 -23.94
N TRP A 699 36.83 -25.25 -23.28
CA TRP A 699 37.64 -24.91 -22.10
C TRP A 699 36.80 -24.35 -20.96
N GLY A 700 35.92 -23.39 -21.22
CA GLY A 700 35.26 -22.60 -20.17
C GLY A 700 34.50 -23.42 -19.12
N ARG A 701 33.86 -24.53 -19.53
CA ARG A 701 33.18 -25.46 -18.61
C ARG A 701 34.14 -26.16 -17.64
N HIS A 702 35.39 -26.35 -18.05
CA HIS A 702 36.45 -26.95 -17.24
C HIS A 702 37.21 -25.89 -16.43
N GLU A 703 37.21 -24.64 -16.91
CA GLU A 703 37.75 -23.46 -16.22
C GLU A 703 36.78 -22.88 -15.19
N GLY A 704 35.54 -23.37 -15.12
CA GLY A 704 34.54 -22.96 -14.15
C GLY A 704 33.85 -21.63 -14.47
N ARG A 705 33.90 -21.17 -15.72
CA ARG A 705 33.24 -19.92 -16.17
C ARG A 705 31.73 -20.13 -16.29
N ALA A 706 30.90 -19.22 -15.78
CA ALA A 706 29.44 -19.35 -15.90
C ALA A 706 28.98 -19.11 -17.36
N PRO A 707 28.24 -20.05 -17.99
CA PRO A 707 27.80 -19.90 -19.38
C PRO A 707 26.57 -18.99 -19.53
N THR A 708 25.72 -18.90 -18.50
CA THR A 708 24.39 -18.30 -18.59
C THR A 708 24.15 -17.30 -17.45
N VAL A 709 23.20 -16.39 -17.65
CA VAL A 709 22.68 -15.50 -16.60
C VAL A 709 21.87 -16.23 -15.53
N LEU A 710 21.38 -17.45 -15.82
CA LEU A 710 20.68 -18.29 -14.85
C LEU A 710 21.63 -18.94 -13.82
N PHE A 711 22.93 -18.68 -13.91
CA PHE A 711 23.91 -19.00 -12.88
C PHE A 711 24.73 -17.77 -12.51
N ASP A 712 24.72 -17.41 -11.22
CA ASP A 712 25.47 -16.29 -10.66
C ASP A 712 26.55 -16.81 -9.70
N GLU A 713 27.80 -16.77 -10.14
CA GLU A 713 28.96 -17.24 -9.38
C GLU A 713 29.13 -16.49 -8.06
N ALA A 714 29.03 -15.16 -8.07
CA ALA A 714 29.27 -14.34 -6.88
C ALA A 714 28.20 -14.62 -5.82
N ARG A 715 26.94 -14.64 -6.24
CA ARG A 715 25.82 -14.98 -5.36
C ARG A 715 25.89 -16.42 -4.86
N TYR A 716 26.22 -17.37 -5.74
CA TYR A 716 26.31 -18.78 -5.37
C TYR A 716 27.37 -18.99 -4.29
N LEU A 717 28.56 -18.39 -4.42
CA LEU A 717 29.60 -18.49 -3.41
C LEU A 717 29.23 -17.76 -2.10
N ALA A 718 28.55 -16.61 -2.19
CA ALA A 718 28.09 -15.87 -1.01
C ALA A 718 27.06 -16.67 -0.18
N GLN A 719 26.14 -17.38 -0.86
CA GLN A 719 25.12 -18.21 -0.22
C GLN A 719 25.66 -19.56 0.29
N ASN A 720 26.82 -19.98 -0.22
CA ASN A 720 27.42 -21.28 0.06
C ASN A 720 28.86 -21.11 0.58
N PRO A 721 29.05 -20.68 1.85
CA PRO A 721 30.37 -20.39 2.40
C PRO A 721 31.33 -21.60 2.38
N ASP A 722 30.80 -22.82 2.46
CA ASP A 722 31.56 -24.06 2.32
C ASP A 722 32.14 -24.22 0.91
N VAL A 723 31.37 -23.88 -0.12
CA VAL A 723 31.84 -23.87 -1.52
C VAL A 723 32.84 -22.76 -1.74
N ALA A 724 32.57 -21.55 -1.22
CA ALA A 724 33.52 -20.43 -1.28
C ALA A 724 34.89 -20.79 -0.68
N GLN A 725 34.90 -21.51 0.45
CA GLN A 725 36.13 -22.01 1.06
C GLN A 725 36.84 -23.05 0.18
N ALA A 726 36.09 -23.98 -0.41
CA ALA A 726 36.66 -24.99 -1.31
C ALA A 726 37.27 -24.36 -2.58
N VAL A 727 36.62 -23.33 -3.15
CA VAL A 727 37.16 -22.56 -4.28
C VAL A 727 38.42 -21.79 -3.86
N ALA A 728 38.38 -21.09 -2.73
CA ALA A 728 39.55 -20.37 -2.21
C ALA A 728 40.74 -21.30 -1.87
N ALA A 729 40.46 -22.56 -1.48
CA ALA A 729 41.46 -23.59 -1.23
C ALA A 729 41.93 -24.33 -2.50
N ALA A 730 41.47 -23.92 -3.69
CA ALA A 730 41.73 -24.58 -4.98
C ALA A 730 41.35 -26.07 -5.01
N GLN A 731 40.34 -26.45 -4.22
CA GLN A 731 39.73 -27.80 -4.23
C GLN A 731 38.62 -27.89 -5.30
N LEU A 732 38.01 -26.75 -5.62
CA LEU A 732 37.08 -26.56 -6.73
C LEU A 732 37.56 -25.37 -7.57
N ASN A 733 37.33 -25.40 -8.87
CA ASN A 733 37.66 -24.32 -9.79
C ASN A 733 36.68 -23.16 -9.67
N SER A 734 35.40 -23.45 -9.39
CA SER A 734 34.35 -22.44 -9.24
C SER A 734 33.11 -22.97 -8.54
N GLY A 735 32.22 -22.06 -8.15
CA GLY A 735 30.85 -22.35 -7.72
C GLY A 735 30.03 -23.03 -8.82
N TYR A 736 30.21 -22.64 -10.09
CA TYR A 736 29.56 -23.31 -11.21
C TYR A 736 29.94 -24.80 -11.32
N GLN A 737 31.23 -25.12 -11.13
CA GLN A 737 31.67 -26.51 -11.05
C GLN A 737 30.99 -27.24 -9.90
N HIS A 738 30.92 -26.61 -8.71
CA HIS A 738 30.22 -27.19 -7.58
C HIS A 738 28.76 -27.48 -7.90
N TYR A 739 28.05 -26.50 -8.45
CA TYR A 739 26.62 -26.61 -8.74
C TYR A 739 26.33 -27.77 -9.68
N THR A 740 27.02 -27.81 -10.83
CA THR A 740 26.82 -28.85 -11.85
C THR A 740 27.23 -30.25 -11.38
N THR A 741 28.13 -30.36 -10.40
CA THR A 741 28.60 -31.64 -9.87
C THR A 741 27.77 -32.13 -8.68
N TYR A 742 27.40 -31.23 -7.76
CA TYR A 742 26.77 -31.55 -6.47
C TYR A 742 25.57 -30.66 -6.19
N GLY A 743 25.72 -29.34 -6.35
CA GLY A 743 24.80 -28.36 -5.81
C GLY A 743 23.35 -28.49 -6.29
N TRP A 744 23.11 -28.86 -7.56
CA TRP A 744 21.75 -29.07 -8.05
C TRP A 744 21.05 -30.23 -7.32
N SER A 745 21.77 -31.30 -7.01
CA SER A 745 21.25 -32.47 -6.29
C SER A 745 21.10 -32.23 -4.79
N GLU A 746 21.81 -31.23 -4.26
CA GLU A 746 21.69 -30.74 -2.89
C GLU A 746 20.59 -29.68 -2.73
N GLY A 747 19.87 -29.32 -3.80
CA GLY A 747 18.82 -28.29 -3.78
C GLY A 747 19.35 -26.85 -3.70
N ARG A 748 20.64 -26.61 -3.96
CA ARG A 748 21.21 -25.25 -3.90
C ARG A 748 20.76 -24.42 -5.10
N SER A 749 20.34 -23.17 -4.87
CA SER A 749 19.88 -22.29 -5.95
C SER A 749 21.05 -21.75 -6.80
N PRO A 750 21.01 -21.84 -8.14
CA PRO A 750 22.09 -21.34 -9.02
C PRO A 750 22.07 -19.82 -9.22
N SER A 751 20.92 -19.16 -9.10
CA SER A 751 20.77 -17.71 -9.27
C SER A 751 19.48 -17.22 -8.61
N ALA A 752 19.20 -15.91 -8.70
CA ALA A 752 17.91 -15.36 -8.31
C ALA A 752 16.78 -15.71 -9.30
N TRP A 753 17.14 -16.10 -10.54
CA TRP A 753 16.23 -16.21 -11.68
C TRP A 753 15.75 -17.65 -11.95
N PHE A 754 16.33 -18.65 -11.29
CA PHE A 754 16.01 -20.05 -11.51
C PHE A 754 15.93 -20.84 -10.19
N ASN A 755 14.73 -21.32 -9.86
CA ASN A 755 14.49 -22.21 -8.75
C ASN A 755 14.41 -23.67 -9.24
N GLY A 756 15.46 -24.44 -8.97
CA GLY A 756 15.55 -25.85 -9.37
C GLY A 756 14.49 -26.74 -8.73
N GLU A 757 14.15 -26.51 -7.46
CA GLU A 757 13.11 -27.31 -6.77
C GLU A 757 11.73 -27.08 -7.38
N ALA A 758 11.36 -25.81 -7.61
CA ALA A 758 10.10 -25.46 -8.26
C ALA A 758 10.02 -26.04 -9.68
N TYR A 759 11.14 -26.01 -10.42
CA TYR A 759 11.23 -26.61 -11.74
C TYR A 759 10.99 -28.12 -11.69
N LEU A 760 11.68 -28.85 -10.80
CA LEU A 760 11.49 -30.31 -10.66
C LEU A 760 10.08 -30.68 -10.17
N ALA A 761 9.49 -29.88 -9.27
CA ALA A 761 8.12 -30.09 -8.80
C ALA A 761 7.08 -29.97 -9.93
N SER A 762 7.33 -29.06 -10.89
CA SER A 762 6.48 -28.84 -12.05
C SER A 762 6.77 -29.82 -13.20
N ASN A 763 7.91 -30.52 -13.16
CA ASN A 763 8.43 -31.38 -14.21
C ASN A 763 8.83 -32.74 -13.65
N ALA A 764 7.83 -33.53 -13.26
CA ALA A 764 8.00 -34.81 -12.58
C ALA A 764 8.83 -35.83 -13.39
N ASP A 765 8.85 -35.72 -14.72
CA ASP A 765 9.67 -36.53 -15.61
C ASP A 765 11.18 -36.26 -15.41
N VAL A 766 11.56 -34.99 -15.28
CA VAL A 766 12.96 -34.57 -15.01
C VAL A 766 13.38 -34.99 -13.61
N GLY A 767 12.50 -34.78 -12.62
CA GLY A 767 12.71 -35.22 -11.24
C GLY A 767 12.90 -36.73 -11.14
N ALA A 768 12.06 -37.52 -11.82
CA ALA A 768 12.17 -38.98 -11.83
C ALA A 768 13.45 -39.47 -12.54
N ALA A 769 13.93 -38.73 -13.53
CA ALA A 769 15.17 -39.04 -14.24
C ALA A 769 16.44 -38.69 -13.44
N GLY A 770 16.33 -37.86 -12.40
CA GLY A 770 17.47 -37.42 -11.58
C GLY A 770 18.49 -36.61 -12.38
N ILE A 771 18.00 -35.69 -13.22
CA ILE A 771 18.82 -34.85 -14.11
C ILE A 771 18.95 -33.44 -13.50
N ASP A 772 20.09 -32.79 -13.72
CA ASP A 772 20.30 -31.37 -13.42
C ASP A 772 19.17 -30.50 -14.01
N PRO A 773 18.34 -29.84 -13.18
CA PRO A 773 17.22 -29.04 -13.65
C PRO A 773 17.65 -27.84 -14.50
N LEU A 774 18.75 -27.16 -14.16
CA LEU A 774 19.21 -26.01 -14.93
C LEU A 774 19.73 -26.46 -16.30
N GLY A 775 20.59 -27.49 -16.31
CA GLY A 775 21.09 -28.09 -17.55
C GLY A 775 19.96 -28.62 -18.43
N HIS A 776 18.95 -29.27 -17.85
CA HIS A 776 17.77 -29.74 -18.58
C HIS A 776 16.97 -28.58 -19.18
N TYR A 777 16.72 -27.51 -18.41
CA TYR A 777 15.99 -26.35 -18.91
C TYR A 777 16.69 -25.71 -20.09
N LEU A 778 18.00 -25.47 -20.00
CA LEU A 778 18.78 -24.83 -21.05
C LEU A 778 18.84 -25.67 -22.33
N ALA A 779 19.00 -27.00 -22.22
CA ALA A 779 19.12 -27.88 -23.37
C ALA A 779 17.79 -28.28 -24.02
N PHE A 780 16.71 -28.38 -23.23
CA PHE A 780 15.42 -28.91 -23.68
C PHE A 780 14.25 -28.05 -23.22
N GLY A 781 14.19 -27.73 -21.92
CA GLY A 781 13.00 -27.12 -21.31
C GLY A 781 12.59 -25.79 -21.93
N VAL A 782 13.54 -24.95 -22.32
CA VAL A 782 13.27 -23.67 -23.00
C VAL A 782 12.59 -23.88 -24.37
N HIS A 783 12.97 -24.93 -25.11
CA HIS A 783 12.38 -25.30 -26.41
C HIS A 783 11.04 -26.03 -26.28
N GLU A 784 10.85 -26.72 -25.15
CA GLU A 784 9.60 -27.40 -24.80
C GLU A 784 8.56 -26.45 -24.20
N GLY A 785 8.90 -25.17 -23.99
CA GLY A 785 8.02 -24.18 -23.37
C GLY A 785 7.82 -24.38 -21.86
N ARG A 786 8.72 -25.11 -21.19
CA ARG A 786 8.66 -25.30 -19.74
C ARG A 786 8.87 -23.97 -19.02
N VAL A 787 8.13 -23.78 -17.94
CA VAL A 787 8.14 -22.56 -17.12
C VAL A 787 9.26 -22.63 -16.09
N ILE A 788 9.93 -21.50 -15.86
CA ILE A 788 10.88 -21.32 -14.76
C ILE A 788 10.40 -20.18 -13.85
N GLN A 789 10.72 -20.30 -12.57
CA GLN A 789 10.43 -19.29 -11.56
C GLN A 789 11.74 -18.85 -10.91
N GLY A 790 11.81 -17.56 -10.56
CA GLY A 790 12.87 -17.02 -9.73
C GLY A 790 12.55 -17.13 -8.24
N SER A 791 13.54 -16.95 -7.39
CA SER A 791 13.33 -16.74 -5.96
C SER A 791 12.97 -15.27 -5.72
N LEU A 792 11.69 -14.93 -5.95
CA LEU A 792 11.15 -13.56 -5.92
C LEU A 792 11.53 -12.79 -4.64
N ASP A 793 11.56 -13.45 -3.48
CA ASP A 793 11.93 -12.84 -2.19
C ASP A 793 13.39 -12.36 -2.11
N THR A 794 14.24 -12.71 -3.09
CA THR A 794 15.68 -12.40 -3.10
C THR A 794 16.13 -11.65 -4.36
N ILE A 795 15.17 -11.26 -5.20
CA ILE A 795 15.40 -10.41 -6.38
C ILE A 795 15.37 -8.92 -5.98
N TRP A 796 14.75 -8.58 -4.84
CA TRP A 796 14.46 -7.21 -4.41
C TRP A 796 15.32 -6.70 -3.24
N PHE A 797 16.30 -7.50 -2.79
CA PHE A 797 17.27 -7.20 -1.72
C PHE A 797 18.68 -7.55 -2.20
#